data_AF-A0A4P2QCS0-F1
#
_entry.id   AF-A0A4P2QCS0-F1
#
_cell.length_a   1.000
_cell.length_b   1.000
_cell.length_c   1.000
_cell.angle_alpha   90.00
_cell.angle_beta   90.00
_cell.angle_gamma   90.00
#
_symmetry.space_group_name_H-M   'P 1'
#
loop_
_entity.id
_entity.type
_entity.pdbx_description
1 polymer ?
#
loop_
_entity_poly.entity_id
_entity_poly.type
_entity_poly.pdbx_seq_one_letter_code
_entity_poly.pdbx_strand_id
1 'polypeptide(L)'
;MAERERDPGAADTAAPPGKGAPPPAEAAAPAPRAGGRLRRAGRWIRERYCTIDVRTLGLFRLVLGALLVGDCLRHWAEASWIYSNDGVLTNHFHLFRPSSGYNFSLYHAFSSTAEVHVAFALSLLCFFCFFIGWHTRLFSILSFLLVTSRDNRIVMIENGGYVVVNLITCWAMFMPTGRRFSVDALLRSFRERRERTAADLADRSRPAWAERPYVSGIVLLAILNLATIYYFNVVNKSGQIWRRGETVHYVLHLDRMVTGIAVFARELLPFWATKGIAWAVLVLEALLVTWILSPYGRRLTRPLAMAGMWALHGSFGVMMRLGPFSWFMIAWSFLLPTSQHWDALERWYRRRAAPRVVVYDGGSPLAFALMRLLVRLDRLELLRFEEARPAPAAELAAAGGEARRPELFEARDPRDGRVFQGAAALREILRALPGGRFARPVVWALTLGAPGALLGLAARRRDEIARFFGLGARPSRRAQAQAAASPSPLAEKVARGGVIARETLIAYLGLCAVSQAINENKSVPAFLKHTQPKIVQATIVYPRLLQGWGMFAPNPITDDGSISVDAITVDGRHVDPFTGLPPDLDLTDARGLGLGQIQQDYFNRIRLDRNKVFRRPGLQDYLLRYHERTGRPEDEIVAFDVYWVRDQCPKPGERAPYKNEAIPILSYRKPGYRPRPGLPPLPPALKERSAGN
;
A
#
# COMPACT_ATOMS: atom_id res chain seq x y z
N MET A 1 40.71 9.36 93.85
CA MET A 1 41.32 8.02 94.04
C MET A 1 40.19 7.11 94.48
N ALA A 2 39.94 5.99 93.78
CA ALA A 2 38.89 4.98 94.05
C ALA A 2 37.43 5.49 94.10
N GLU A 3 36.37 4.67 94.02
CA GLU A 3 35.94 3.53 93.17
C GLU A 3 34.55 3.10 93.72
N ARG A 4 33.68 2.53 92.86
CA ARG A 4 32.60 1.53 93.16
C ARG A 4 31.38 1.90 94.05
N GLU A 5 30.15 1.69 93.56
CA GLU A 5 29.23 0.51 93.73
C GLU A 5 28.71 0.33 95.19
N ARG A 6 27.43 0.06 95.51
CA ARG A 6 26.16 -0.25 94.79
C ARG A 6 24.93 -0.01 95.72
N ASP A 7 23.72 0.13 95.15
CA ASP A 7 22.34 -0.34 95.51
C ASP A 7 21.97 -0.81 96.95
N PRO A 8 20.67 -0.92 97.39
CA PRO A 8 19.34 -0.52 96.84
C PRO A 8 18.52 0.36 97.86
N GLY A 9 17.19 0.61 97.84
CA GLY A 9 16.11 0.47 96.84
C GLY A 9 14.70 0.12 97.43
N ALA A 10 13.64 0.85 97.02
CA ALA A 10 12.17 0.65 97.25
C ALA A 10 11.58 0.81 98.69
N ALA A 11 10.33 1.27 98.93
CA ALA A 11 9.33 2.03 98.15
C ALA A 11 8.14 2.47 99.07
N ASP A 12 7.38 3.52 98.73
CA ASP A 12 5.99 3.71 99.24
C ASP A 12 5.11 4.64 98.35
N THR A 13 3.87 4.92 98.76
CA THR A 13 2.67 5.11 97.93
C THR A 13 1.84 6.38 98.24
N ALA A 14 0.87 6.85 97.42
CA ALA A 14 0.63 6.80 95.96
C ALA A 14 -0.51 7.79 95.57
N ALA A 15 -0.50 8.38 94.35
CA ALA A 15 -1.60 9.17 93.79
C ALA A 15 -1.58 9.21 92.24
N PRO A 16 -2.71 9.09 91.50
CA PRO A 16 -2.72 9.04 90.03
C PRO A 16 -3.12 10.38 89.36
N PRO A 17 -2.30 10.95 88.45
CA PRO A 17 -2.67 12.11 87.64
C PRO A 17 -3.01 11.77 86.17
N GLY A 18 -3.65 12.74 85.50
CA GLY A 18 -4.38 12.61 84.23
C GLY A 18 -3.65 11.98 83.03
N LYS A 19 -4.44 11.30 82.18
CA LYS A 19 -3.99 10.71 80.91
C LYS A 19 -3.85 11.78 79.82
N GLY A 20 -2.70 11.72 79.14
CA GLY A 20 -2.22 12.72 78.18
C GLY A 20 -3.02 12.92 76.89
N ALA A 21 -2.55 13.91 76.13
CA ALA A 21 -3.12 14.38 74.87
C ALA A 21 -3.19 13.31 73.77
N PRO A 22 -4.14 13.43 72.81
CA PRO A 22 -4.25 12.51 71.68
C PRO A 22 -3.05 12.61 70.72
N PRO A 23 -2.68 11.52 70.04
CA PRO A 23 -1.59 11.52 69.07
C PRO A 23 -1.92 12.36 67.83
N PRO A 24 -0.91 12.89 67.12
CA PRO A 24 -1.13 13.64 65.88
C PRO A 24 -1.75 12.73 64.82
N ALA A 25 -2.80 13.23 64.16
CA ALA A 25 -3.53 12.48 63.14
C ALA A 25 -2.61 12.04 61.99
N GLU A 26 -2.71 10.75 61.61
CA GLU A 26 -2.08 10.26 60.39
C GLU A 26 -2.53 11.11 59.20
N ALA A 27 -1.57 11.70 58.49
CA ALA A 27 -1.84 12.44 57.27
C ALA A 27 -2.39 11.50 56.21
N ALA A 28 -3.72 11.47 56.06
CA ALA A 28 -4.42 10.60 55.12
C ALA A 28 -3.78 10.70 53.73
N ALA A 29 -3.32 9.56 53.21
CA ALA A 29 -2.66 9.50 51.91
C ALA A 29 -3.55 10.15 50.84
N PRO A 30 -3.03 11.09 50.03
CA PRO A 30 -3.87 11.91 49.15
C PRO A 30 -4.61 11.01 48.16
N ALA A 31 -5.94 11.04 48.23
CA ALA A 31 -6.82 10.25 47.38
C ALA A 31 -6.39 10.38 45.90
N PRO A 32 -6.40 9.29 45.11
CA PRO A 32 -5.83 9.28 43.77
C PRO A 32 -6.61 10.20 42.82
N ARG A 33 -6.15 11.46 42.74
CA ARG A 33 -6.74 12.54 41.94
C ARG A 33 -7.07 12.05 40.52
N ALA A 34 -8.26 12.41 40.01
CA ALA A 34 -8.80 11.88 38.76
C ALA A 34 -7.85 11.98 37.54
N GLY A 35 -6.95 12.98 37.52
CA GLY A 35 -5.87 13.11 36.54
C GLY A 35 -4.93 11.90 36.44
N GLY A 36 -4.83 11.05 37.48
CA GLY A 36 -4.11 9.79 37.43
C GLY A 36 -4.74 8.76 36.49
N ARG A 37 -6.08 8.66 36.45
CA ARG A 37 -6.80 7.71 35.57
C ARG A 37 -6.67 8.11 34.10
N LEU A 38 -6.89 9.38 33.76
CA LEU A 38 -6.74 9.90 32.40
C LEU A 38 -5.30 9.77 31.89
N ARG A 39 -4.29 10.10 32.71
CA ARG A 39 -2.87 9.92 32.33
C ARG A 39 -2.47 8.45 32.17
N ARG A 40 -3.09 7.53 32.94
CA ARG A 40 -2.91 6.07 32.77
C ARG A 40 -3.56 5.57 31.48
N ALA A 41 -4.79 5.99 31.18
CA ALA A 41 -5.49 5.66 29.94
C ALA A 41 -4.76 6.19 28.70
N GLY A 42 -4.37 7.47 28.68
CA GLY A 42 -3.60 8.05 27.57
C GLY A 42 -2.26 7.37 27.33
N ARG A 43 -1.56 6.95 28.40
CA ARG A 43 -0.34 6.14 28.31
C ARG A 43 -0.61 4.77 27.68
N TRP A 44 -1.66 4.08 28.12
CA TRP A 44 -2.09 2.78 27.58
C TRP A 44 -2.46 2.89 26.09
N ILE A 45 -3.25 3.90 25.69
CA ILE A 45 -3.59 4.15 24.27
C ILE A 45 -2.31 4.39 23.46
N ARG A 46 -1.40 5.23 23.96
CA ARG A 46 -0.14 5.54 23.27
C ARG A 46 0.71 4.30 23.02
N GLU A 47 0.85 3.44 24.03
CA GLU A 47 1.65 2.20 23.97
C GLU A 47 1.00 1.09 23.12
N ARG A 48 -0.34 1.10 22.98
CA ARG A 48 -1.08 0.07 22.24
C ARG A 48 -1.47 0.47 20.81
N TYR A 49 -1.74 1.74 20.53
CA TYR A 49 -2.27 2.17 19.23
C TYR A 49 -1.51 3.33 18.60
N CYS A 50 -0.80 4.16 19.36
CA CYS A 50 0.03 5.23 18.79
C CYS A 50 1.48 4.80 18.51
N THR A 51 1.87 3.56 18.83
CA THR A 51 3.27 3.07 18.74
C THR A 51 3.41 1.96 17.70
N ILE A 52 4.37 2.09 16.77
CA ILE A 52 4.65 1.12 15.70
C ILE A 52 6.15 0.85 15.53
N ASP A 53 6.50 -0.39 15.16
CA ASP A 53 7.88 -0.78 14.83
C ASP A 53 8.29 -0.18 13.47
N VAL A 54 9.48 0.43 13.40
CA VAL A 54 9.97 1.05 12.16
C VAL A 54 10.28 0.02 11.06
N ARG A 55 10.53 -1.25 11.41
CA ARG A 55 10.63 -2.37 10.45
C ARG A 55 9.30 -2.59 9.73
N THR A 56 8.19 -2.56 10.48
CA THR A 56 6.82 -2.66 9.95
C THR A 56 6.54 -1.54 8.96
N LEU A 57 6.87 -0.29 9.31
CA LEU A 57 6.72 0.86 8.40
C LEU A 57 7.54 0.73 7.10
N GLY A 58 8.77 0.21 7.16
CA GLY A 58 9.60 -0.01 5.97
C GLY A 58 9.06 -1.12 5.07
N LEU A 59 8.52 -2.20 5.65
CA LEU A 59 7.90 -3.30 4.89
C LEU A 59 6.58 -2.84 4.25
N PHE A 60 5.75 -2.14 5.00
CA PHE A 60 4.54 -1.48 4.49
C PHE A 60 4.85 -0.56 3.30
N ARG A 61 5.91 0.25 3.38
CA ARG A 61 6.36 1.12 2.29
C ARG A 61 6.76 0.35 1.02
N LEU A 62 7.42 -0.81 1.16
CA LEU A 62 7.74 -1.69 0.04
C LEU A 62 6.47 -2.24 -0.62
N VAL A 63 5.52 -2.77 0.17
CA VAL A 63 4.28 -3.33 -0.38
C VAL A 63 3.42 -2.23 -1.04
N LEU A 64 3.21 -1.10 -0.35
CA LEU A 64 2.44 0.02 -0.88
C LEU A 64 3.09 0.61 -2.14
N GLY A 65 4.41 0.84 -2.13
CA GLY A 65 5.13 1.36 -3.29
C GLY A 65 5.06 0.43 -4.50
N ALA A 66 5.17 -0.88 -4.30
CA ALA A 66 5.05 -1.87 -5.38
C ALA A 66 3.63 -1.89 -5.99
N LEU A 67 2.59 -1.79 -5.14
CA LEU A 67 1.21 -1.70 -5.63
C LEU A 67 0.93 -0.37 -6.34
N LEU A 68 1.48 0.76 -5.88
CA LEU A 68 1.36 2.04 -6.58
C LEU A 68 2.04 2.00 -7.97
N VAL A 69 3.21 1.35 -8.07
CA VAL A 69 3.88 1.10 -9.36
C VAL A 69 3.01 0.23 -10.28
N GLY A 70 2.50 -0.90 -9.79
CA GLY A 70 1.64 -1.79 -10.60
C GLY A 70 0.31 -1.16 -10.99
N ASP A 71 -0.33 -0.43 -10.09
CA ASP A 71 -1.56 0.30 -10.35
C ASP A 71 -1.32 1.48 -11.32
N CYS A 72 -0.17 2.16 -11.26
CA CYS A 72 0.21 3.18 -12.22
C CYS A 72 0.35 2.60 -13.64
N LEU A 73 1.08 1.50 -13.80
CA LEU A 73 1.23 0.80 -15.09
C LEU A 73 -0.12 0.36 -15.67
N ARG A 74 -1.02 -0.14 -14.81
CA ARG A 74 -2.39 -0.54 -15.20
C ARG A 74 -3.22 0.63 -15.73
N HIS A 75 -3.08 1.84 -15.19
CA HIS A 75 -3.77 3.03 -15.72
C HIS A 75 -3.07 3.63 -16.93
N TRP A 76 -1.74 3.49 -17.03
CA TRP A 76 -0.97 3.95 -18.19
C TRP A 76 -1.38 3.17 -19.45
N ALA A 77 -1.73 1.88 -19.33
CA ALA A 77 -2.34 1.13 -20.43
C ALA A 77 -3.61 1.79 -21.01
N GLU A 78 -4.38 2.51 -20.19
CA GLU A 78 -5.62 3.21 -20.55
C GLU A 78 -5.40 4.73 -20.81
N ALA A 79 -4.15 5.17 -20.98
CA ALA A 79 -3.78 6.58 -21.02
C ALA A 79 -4.50 7.39 -22.11
N SER A 80 -4.56 6.86 -23.34
CA SER A 80 -5.28 7.50 -24.44
C SER A 80 -6.78 7.56 -24.14
N TRP A 81 -7.38 6.42 -23.79
CA TRP A 81 -8.82 6.26 -23.63
C TRP A 81 -9.44 7.08 -22.49
N ILE A 82 -8.75 7.17 -21.34
CA ILE A 82 -9.31 7.72 -20.10
C ILE A 82 -8.72 9.09 -19.72
N TYR A 83 -7.44 9.32 -20.02
CA TYR A 83 -6.68 10.43 -19.45
C TYR A 83 -6.36 11.55 -20.45
N SER A 84 -6.46 11.30 -21.76
CA SER A 84 -6.18 12.28 -22.82
C SER A 84 -7.45 12.91 -23.43
N ASN A 85 -7.28 13.88 -24.34
CA ASN A 85 -8.35 14.41 -25.18
C ASN A 85 -8.74 13.47 -26.35
N ASP A 86 -7.96 12.43 -26.60
CA ASP A 86 -8.26 11.38 -27.58
C ASP A 86 -9.31 10.39 -27.04
N GLY A 87 -9.53 10.44 -25.72
CA GLY A 87 -10.44 9.57 -24.96
C GLY A 87 -11.89 10.05 -24.82
N VAL A 88 -12.61 9.41 -23.90
CA VAL A 88 -14.05 9.65 -23.62
C VAL A 88 -14.36 10.90 -22.80
N LEU A 89 -13.34 11.62 -22.32
CA LEU A 89 -13.50 12.82 -21.49
C LEU A 89 -12.33 13.79 -21.71
N THR A 90 -12.56 14.85 -22.48
CA THR A 90 -11.55 15.89 -22.74
C THR A 90 -11.32 16.79 -21.53
N ASN A 91 -10.11 17.32 -21.39
CA ASN A 91 -9.72 18.25 -20.33
C ASN A 91 -10.60 19.51 -20.34
N HIS A 92 -10.80 20.11 -21.52
CA HIS A 92 -11.63 21.31 -21.67
C HIS A 92 -13.05 21.06 -21.16
N PHE A 93 -13.70 19.98 -21.60
CA PHE A 93 -15.05 19.68 -21.16
C PHE A 93 -15.12 19.45 -19.64
N HIS A 94 -14.19 18.68 -19.07
CA HIS A 94 -14.20 18.38 -17.65
C HIS A 94 -13.88 19.60 -16.76
N LEU A 95 -13.12 20.59 -17.25
CA LEU A 95 -12.86 21.83 -16.51
C LEU A 95 -14.11 22.73 -16.43
N PHE A 96 -14.91 22.82 -17.49
CA PHE A 96 -16.16 23.60 -17.51
C PHE A 96 -17.38 22.82 -16.98
N ARG A 97 -17.32 21.47 -16.96
CA ARG A 97 -18.33 20.56 -16.41
C ARG A 97 -17.66 19.53 -15.47
N PRO A 98 -17.18 19.96 -14.29
CA PRO A 98 -16.45 19.07 -13.37
C PRO A 98 -17.36 18.00 -12.76
N SER A 99 -16.82 16.78 -12.59
CA SER A 99 -17.54 15.64 -11.97
C SER A 99 -17.89 15.84 -10.49
N SER A 100 -17.43 16.93 -9.86
CA SER A 100 -17.68 17.26 -8.46
C SER A 100 -17.40 18.75 -8.21
N GLY A 101 -18.09 19.35 -7.23
CA GLY A 101 -17.85 20.74 -6.81
C GLY A 101 -16.48 21.00 -6.15
N TYR A 102 -15.72 19.94 -5.84
CA TYR A 102 -14.34 20.02 -5.34
C TYR A 102 -13.39 19.14 -6.18
N ASN A 103 -13.47 19.25 -7.50
CA ASN A 103 -12.58 18.50 -8.41
C ASN A 103 -11.23 19.23 -8.59
N PHE A 104 -10.12 18.50 -8.49
CA PHE A 104 -8.77 19.00 -8.78
C PHE A 104 -7.90 17.89 -9.36
N SER A 105 -7.24 18.13 -10.49
CA SER A 105 -6.26 17.20 -11.06
C SER A 105 -5.15 17.91 -11.83
N LEU A 106 -3.91 17.50 -11.55
CA LEU A 106 -2.72 17.82 -12.35
C LEU A 106 -2.79 17.21 -13.76
N TYR A 107 -3.55 16.12 -13.96
CA TYR A 107 -3.67 15.49 -15.29
C TYR A 107 -4.44 16.39 -16.28
N HIS A 108 -5.19 17.40 -15.82
CA HIS A 108 -5.79 18.41 -16.72
C HIS A 108 -4.77 19.28 -17.46
N ALA A 109 -3.51 19.31 -17.01
CA ALA A 109 -2.44 20.04 -17.70
C ALA A 109 -1.86 19.29 -18.92
N PHE A 110 -2.22 18.02 -19.12
CA PHE A 110 -1.70 17.15 -20.17
C PHE A 110 -2.85 16.73 -21.09
N SER A 111 -2.83 17.17 -22.35
CA SER A 111 -3.96 17.10 -23.27
C SER A 111 -3.81 16.00 -24.31
N SER A 112 -2.64 15.88 -24.94
CA SER A 112 -2.38 14.81 -25.92
C SER A 112 -2.02 13.49 -25.25
N THR A 113 -2.25 12.35 -25.93
CA THR A 113 -1.80 11.04 -25.43
C THR A 113 -0.29 11.02 -25.12
N ALA A 114 0.55 11.71 -25.90
CA ALA A 114 2.00 11.79 -25.66
C ALA A 114 2.35 12.55 -24.37
N GLU A 115 1.71 13.69 -24.12
CA GLU A 115 1.84 14.46 -22.88
C GLU A 115 1.40 13.63 -21.65
N VAL A 116 0.29 12.90 -21.79
CA VAL A 116 -0.23 12.02 -20.74
C VAL A 116 0.73 10.85 -20.45
N HIS A 117 1.39 10.28 -21.47
CA HIS A 117 2.46 9.30 -21.25
C HIS A 117 3.65 9.87 -20.46
N VAL A 118 4.03 11.13 -20.67
CA VAL A 118 5.06 11.80 -19.86
C VAL A 118 4.58 11.96 -18.41
N ALA A 119 3.32 12.35 -18.19
CA ALA A 119 2.74 12.46 -16.85
C ALA A 119 2.71 11.11 -16.11
N PHE A 120 2.40 10.01 -16.80
CA PHE A 120 2.49 8.66 -16.24
C PHE A 120 3.95 8.22 -15.99
N ALA A 121 4.90 8.54 -16.86
CA ALA A 121 6.32 8.24 -16.65
C ALA A 121 6.87 8.94 -15.40
N LEU A 122 6.55 10.23 -15.21
CA LEU A 122 6.89 10.99 -14.02
C LEU A 122 6.20 10.42 -12.75
N SER A 123 4.95 9.97 -12.89
CA SER A 123 4.22 9.31 -11.79
C SER A 123 4.86 7.99 -11.39
N LEU A 124 5.20 7.14 -12.37
CA LEU A 124 5.89 5.87 -12.17
C LEU A 124 7.24 6.08 -11.48
N LEU A 125 8.01 7.07 -11.92
CA LEU A 125 9.27 7.47 -11.27
C LEU A 125 9.02 7.85 -9.80
N CYS A 126 8.02 8.67 -9.51
CA CYS A 126 7.69 9.07 -8.13
C CYS A 126 7.31 7.87 -7.25
N PHE A 127 6.47 6.97 -7.75
CA PHE A 127 6.08 5.75 -7.05
C PHE A 127 7.26 4.79 -6.86
N PHE A 128 8.16 4.68 -7.84
CA PHE A 128 9.38 3.88 -7.75
C PHE A 128 10.37 4.46 -6.72
N CYS A 129 10.58 5.78 -6.70
CA CYS A 129 11.40 6.44 -5.68
C CYS A 129 10.83 6.25 -4.27
N PHE A 130 9.50 6.30 -4.11
CA PHE A 130 8.82 5.92 -2.86
C PHE A 130 8.99 4.42 -2.54
N PHE A 131 8.96 3.53 -3.54
CA PHE A 131 9.15 2.08 -3.42
C PHE A 131 10.59 1.66 -3.04
N ILE A 132 11.62 2.38 -3.45
CA ILE A 132 12.99 2.15 -2.95
C ILE A 132 13.29 2.95 -1.66
N GLY A 133 12.43 3.92 -1.32
CA GLY A 133 12.62 4.80 -0.17
C GLY A 133 13.83 5.73 -0.36
N TRP A 134 13.91 6.39 -1.50
CA TRP A 134 14.86 7.48 -1.78
C TRP A 134 14.09 8.81 -1.71
N HIS A 135 14.61 9.79 -0.97
CA HIS A 135 13.89 11.02 -0.58
C HIS A 135 12.44 10.73 -0.12
N THR A 136 12.28 9.70 0.72
CA THR A 136 11.00 9.03 1.01
C THR A 136 9.89 9.98 1.42
N ARG A 137 10.21 11.07 2.15
CA ARG A 137 9.22 12.05 2.59
C ARG A 137 8.69 12.92 1.44
N LEU A 138 9.54 13.29 0.48
CA LEU A 138 9.11 14.02 -0.72
C LEU A 138 8.25 13.10 -1.58
N PHE A 139 8.77 11.92 -1.91
CA PHE A 139 8.06 11.00 -2.80
C PHE A 139 6.80 10.38 -2.18
N SER A 140 6.65 10.30 -0.85
CA SER A 140 5.37 9.94 -0.24
C SER A 140 4.31 11.02 -0.43
N ILE A 141 4.68 12.31 -0.36
CA ILE A 141 3.78 13.44 -0.62
C ILE A 141 3.42 13.50 -2.10
N LEU A 142 4.41 13.42 -3.00
CA LEU A 142 4.17 13.39 -4.45
C LEU A 142 3.29 12.19 -4.83
N SER A 143 3.53 11.00 -4.25
CA SER A 143 2.71 9.81 -4.53
C SER A 143 1.23 10.04 -4.18
N PHE A 144 0.95 10.60 -3.00
CA PHE A 144 -0.43 10.94 -2.61
C PHE A 144 -1.06 11.96 -3.57
N LEU A 145 -0.37 13.06 -3.86
CA LEU A 145 -0.88 14.09 -4.77
C LEU A 145 -1.16 13.53 -6.18
N LEU A 146 -0.31 12.64 -6.69
CA LEU A 146 -0.45 12.02 -8.01
C LEU A 146 -1.59 11.00 -8.05
N VAL A 147 -1.79 10.19 -7.00
CA VAL A 147 -2.96 9.30 -6.85
C VAL A 147 -4.25 10.12 -6.83
N THR A 148 -4.37 11.07 -5.91
CA THR A 148 -5.53 11.96 -5.78
C THR A 148 -5.84 12.68 -7.08
N SER A 149 -4.82 13.18 -7.75
CA SER A 149 -4.91 13.86 -9.04
C SER A 149 -5.46 12.92 -10.12
N ARG A 150 -4.86 11.73 -10.28
CA ARG A 150 -5.29 10.74 -11.28
C ARG A 150 -6.74 10.32 -11.04
N ASP A 151 -7.11 10.04 -9.81
CA ASP A 151 -8.44 9.55 -9.46
C ASP A 151 -9.52 10.65 -9.61
N ASN A 152 -9.16 11.93 -9.41
CA ASN A 152 -10.02 13.07 -9.72
C ASN A 152 -10.17 13.35 -11.23
N ARG A 153 -9.23 12.94 -12.09
CA ARG A 153 -9.29 13.20 -13.55
C ARG A 153 -10.50 12.54 -14.22
N ILE A 154 -11.00 11.46 -13.64
CA ILE A 154 -12.25 10.79 -14.05
C ILE A 154 -12.93 10.08 -12.87
N VAL A 155 -13.78 10.81 -12.14
CA VAL A 155 -14.55 10.24 -11.02
C VAL A 155 -15.48 9.10 -11.47
N MET A 156 -15.79 9.00 -12.76
CA MET A 156 -16.60 7.90 -13.34
C MET A 156 -15.95 6.51 -13.25
N ILE A 157 -14.66 6.38 -12.92
CA ILE A 157 -14.03 5.07 -12.67
C ILE A 157 -13.77 4.78 -11.17
N GLU A 158 -14.10 5.73 -10.29
CA GLU A 158 -13.76 5.65 -8.87
C GLU A 158 -14.71 4.73 -8.10
N ASN A 159 -14.21 3.56 -7.70
CA ASN A 159 -14.81 2.68 -6.70
C ASN A 159 -14.10 2.80 -5.33
N GLY A 160 -14.61 2.10 -4.31
CA GLY A 160 -14.05 2.13 -2.95
C GLY A 160 -12.58 1.70 -2.81
N GLY A 161 -12.01 1.03 -3.83
CA GLY A 161 -10.58 0.74 -3.90
C GLY A 161 -9.72 1.99 -4.04
N TYR A 162 -10.14 2.95 -4.87
CA TYR A 162 -9.43 4.22 -5.05
C TYR A 162 -9.50 5.08 -3.80
N VAL A 163 -10.65 5.09 -3.12
CA VAL A 163 -10.79 5.72 -1.79
C VAL A 163 -9.78 5.12 -0.80
N VAL A 164 -9.64 3.78 -0.77
CA VAL A 164 -8.59 3.11 0.04
C VAL A 164 -7.17 3.54 -0.37
N VAL A 165 -6.86 3.67 -1.67
CA VAL A 165 -5.54 4.11 -2.15
C VAL A 165 -5.25 5.56 -1.71
N ASN A 166 -6.23 6.46 -1.81
CA ASN A 166 -6.09 7.86 -1.36
C ASN A 166 -5.88 7.95 0.16
N LEU A 167 -6.69 7.24 0.95
CA LEU A 167 -6.53 7.20 2.40
C LEU A 167 -5.17 6.65 2.83
N ILE A 168 -4.78 5.48 2.30
CA ILE A 168 -3.56 4.80 2.75
C ILE A 168 -2.29 5.56 2.35
N THR A 169 -2.29 6.22 1.19
CA THR A 169 -1.19 7.10 0.77
C THR A 169 -1.17 8.40 1.57
N CYS A 170 -2.33 9.00 1.84
CA CYS A 170 -2.45 10.16 2.74
C CYS A 170 -1.84 9.86 4.12
N TRP A 171 -2.22 8.74 4.73
CA TRP A 171 -1.69 8.32 6.02
C TRP A 171 -0.19 7.99 5.96
N ALA A 172 0.27 7.35 4.88
CA ALA A 172 1.69 7.04 4.68
C ALA A 172 2.57 8.30 4.61
N MET A 173 2.07 9.45 4.11
CA MET A 173 2.81 10.72 4.13
C MET A 173 3.30 11.06 5.54
N PHE A 174 2.45 10.90 6.55
CA PHE A 174 2.72 11.28 7.94
C PHE A 174 3.59 10.27 8.72
N MET A 175 3.85 9.10 8.15
CA MET A 175 4.67 8.04 8.75
C MET A 175 6.14 8.13 8.30
N PRO A 176 7.12 7.82 9.17
CA PRO A 176 8.54 7.83 8.83
C PRO A 176 8.95 6.52 8.14
N THR A 177 8.27 6.19 7.05
CA THR A 177 8.45 4.97 6.24
C THR A 177 9.89 4.79 5.72
N GLY A 178 10.64 5.89 5.55
CA GLY A 178 12.05 5.88 5.16
C GLY A 178 13.06 5.46 6.24
N ARG A 179 12.65 5.09 7.46
CA ARG A 179 13.57 4.68 8.55
C ARG A 179 14.11 3.25 8.44
N ARG A 180 13.52 2.38 7.63
CA ARG A 180 13.97 1.00 7.41
C ARG A 180 13.72 0.57 5.97
N PHE A 181 14.54 -0.37 5.51
CA PHE A 181 14.41 -1.00 4.19
C PHE A 181 14.31 0.04 3.06
N SER A 182 15.18 1.06 3.11
CA SER A 182 15.12 2.24 2.26
C SER A 182 16.53 2.70 1.86
N VAL A 183 16.66 3.30 0.68
CA VAL A 183 17.89 3.96 0.24
C VAL A 183 18.26 5.10 1.19
N ASP A 184 17.30 5.87 1.70
CA ASP A 184 17.53 6.92 2.70
C ASP A 184 18.21 6.40 3.97
N ALA A 185 17.75 5.27 4.51
CA ALA A 185 18.35 4.67 5.70
C ALA A 185 19.77 4.14 5.41
N LEU A 186 20.00 3.60 4.21
CA LEU A 186 21.30 3.12 3.77
C LEU A 186 22.30 4.29 3.65
N LEU A 187 21.95 5.34 2.89
CA LEU A 187 22.75 6.54 2.71
C LEU A 187 23.00 7.27 4.04
N ARG A 188 22.00 7.36 4.90
CA ARG A 188 22.15 7.92 6.25
C ARG A 188 23.16 7.11 7.08
N SER A 189 23.08 5.78 7.04
CA SER A 189 24.06 4.90 7.71
C SER A 189 25.48 5.04 7.15
N PHE A 190 25.65 5.34 5.86
CA PHE A 190 26.98 5.66 5.28
C PHE A 190 27.52 7.03 5.69
N ARG A 191 26.66 8.01 6.00
CA ARG A 191 27.05 9.34 6.49
C ARG A 191 27.42 9.32 7.98
N GLU A 192 26.59 8.67 8.79
CA GLU A 192 26.74 8.58 10.25
C GLU A 192 27.84 7.60 10.67
N ARG A 193 27.98 6.45 9.98
CA ARG A 193 29.02 5.45 10.28
C ARG A 193 30.09 5.40 9.22
N ARG A 194 31.34 5.56 9.67
CA ARG A 194 32.56 5.66 8.86
C ARG A 194 33.59 4.67 9.37
N GLU A 195 33.28 3.39 9.14
CA GLU A 195 34.15 2.27 9.42
C GLU A 195 35.51 2.44 8.71
N ARG A 196 36.60 2.06 9.37
CA ARG A 196 37.99 2.17 8.88
C ARG A 196 38.79 0.86 9.01
N THR A 197 38.33 -0.07 9.83
CA THR A 197 39.03 -1.31 10.21
C THR A 197 38.06 -2.49 10.25
N ALA A 198 38.59 -3.73 10.27
CA ALA A 198 37.78 -4.91 10.54
C ALA A 198 37.05 -4.86 11.90
N ALA A 199 37.64 -4.19 12.91
CA ALA A 199 36.99 -3.98 14.21
C ALA A 199 35.76 -3.05 14.10
N ASP A 200 35.82 -2.00 13.28
CA ASP A 200 34.65 -1.13 13.03
C ASP A 200 33.54 -1.86 12.25
N LEU A 201 33.89 -2.81 11.38
CA LEU A 201 32.93 -3.71 10.72
C LEU A 201 32.35 -4.78 11.67
N ALA A 202 33.04 -5.05 12.79
CA ALA A 202 32.55 -5.89 13.86
C ALA A 202 31.61 -5.15 14.82
N ASP A 203 31.62 -3.80 14.87
CA ASP A 203 30.64 -3.03 15.64
C ASP A 203 29.24 -3.11 15.01
N ARG A 204 28.33 -3.79 15.72
CA ARG A 204 26.94 -3.98 15.32
C ARG A 204 25.96 -3.03 16.04
N SER A 205 26.47 -2.05 16.78
CA SER A 205 25.69 -0.93 17.32
C SER A 205 24.79 -0.31 16.25
N ARG A 206 23.61 0.20 16.65
CA ARG A 206 22.64 0.74 15.68
C ARG A 206 22.12 2.10 16.18
N PRO A 207 22.01 3.09 15.29
CA PRO A 207 21.59 4.42 15.70
C PRO A 207 20.11 4.40 16.10
N ALA A 208 19.77 5.17 17.15
CA ALA A 208 18.45 5.11 17.80
C ALA A 208 17.26 5.35 16.85
N TRP A 209 17.42 6.12 15.76
CA TRP A 209 16.37 6.35 14.76
C TRP A 209 15.99 5.07 13.98
N ALA A 210 16.89 4.10 13.90
CA ALA A 210 16.68 2.83 13.22
C ALA A 210 16.03 1.77 14.14
N GLU A 211 16.00 1.97 15.45
CA GLU A 211 15.52 0.95 16.41
C GLU A 211 14.34 1.40 17.25
N ARG A 212 14.32 2.66 17.71
CA ARG A 212 13.24 3.16 18.54
C ARG A 212 11.90 3.12 17.78
N PRO A 213 10.85 2.52 18.35
CA PRO A 213 9.51 2.58 17.79
C PRO A 213 9.08 4.01 17.47
N TYR A 214 8.30 4.19 16.41
CA TYR A 214 7.70 5.47 16.11
C TYR A 214 6.42 5.65 16.93
N VAL A 215 6.23 6.84 17.50
CA VAL A 215 5.06 7.19 18.32
C VAL A 215 4.40 8.44 17.74
N SER A 216 3.13 8.32 17.34
CA SER A 216 2.31 9.40 16.77
C SER A 216 0.84 8.98 16.68
N GLY A 217 -0.08 9.94 16.74
CA GLY A 217 -1.51 9.75 16.52
C GLY A 217 -1.85 9.19 15.13
N ILE A 218 -0.96 9.29 14.14
CA ILE A 218 -1.22 8.71 12.80
C ILE A 218 -1.39 7.19 12.85
N VAL A 219 -0.68 6.52 13.77
CA VAL A 219 -0.79 5.06 13.92
C VAL A 219 -2.18 4.69 14.44
N LEU A 220 -2.70 5.46 15.41
CA LEU A 220 -4.06 5.29 15.92
C LEU A 220 -5.09 5.57 14.81
N LEU A 221 -4.94 6.67 14.07
CA LEU A 221 -5.85 7.03 12.98
C LEU A 221 -5.87 5.96 11.88
N ALA A 222 -4.71 5.48 11.43
CA ALA A 222 -4.63 4.47 10.37
C ALA A 222 -5.17 3.09 10.81
N ILE A 223 -5.04 2.72 12.10
CA ILE A 223 -5.59 1.47 12.65
C ILE A 223 -7.10 1.59 12.89
N LEU A 224 -7.58 2.72 13.41
CA LEU A 224 -9.00 2.99 13.56
C LEU A 224 -9.69 3.04 12.19
N ASN A 225 -9.14 3.77 11.21
CA ASN A 225 -9.74 3.86 9.87
C ASN A 225 -9.84 2.48 9.20
N LEU A 226 -8.83 1.62 9.33
CA LEU A 226 -8.90 0.23 8.85
C LEU A 226 -10.03 -0.56 9.54
N ALA A 227 -10.16 -0.43 10.86
CA ALA A 227 -11.25 -1.09 11.59
C ALA A 227 -12.63 -0.51 11.24
N THR A 228 -12.73 0.79 10.98
CA THR A 228 -13.94 1.49 10.52
C THR A 228 -14.43 0.96 9.17
N ILE A 229 -13.52 0.69 8.23
CA ILE A 229 -13.86 0.06 6.94
C ILE A 229 -14.58 -1.28 7.19
N TYR A 230 -13.98 -2.18 7.98
CA TYR A 230 -14.59 -3.48 8.28
C TYR A 230 -15.89 -3.37 9.09
N TYR A 231 -15.92 -2.52 10.11
CA TYR A 231 -17.10 -2.32 10.94
C TYR A 231 -18.31 -1.92 10.09
N PHE A 232 -18.18 -0.87 9.27
CA PHE A 232 -19.27 -0.43 8.42
C PHE A 232 -19.57 -1.39 7.27
N ASN A 233 -18.57 -2.11 6.72
CA ASN A 233 -18.84 -3.15 5.73
C ASN A 233 -19.73 -4.27 6.30
N VAL A 234 -19.61 -4.61 7.60
CA VAL A 234 -20.51 -5.56 8.27
C VAL A 234 -21.86 -4.92 8.59
N VAL A 235 -21.89 -3.82 9.36
CA VAL A 235 -23.18 -3.32 9.89
C VAL A 235 -24.11 -2.74 8.83
N ASN A 236 -23.58 -2.35 7.65
CA ASN A 236 -24.42 -1.96 6.52
C ASN A 236 -25.05 -3.15 5.78
N LYS A 237 -24.54 -4.39 5.91
CA LYS A 237 -25.07 -5.61 5.24
C LYS A 237 -26.29 -6.19 5.95
N SER A 238 -27.31 -5.37 6.14
CA SER A 238 -28.51 -5.68 6.94
C SER A 238 -29.67 -6.30 6.15
N GLY A 239 -29.55 -6.38 4.82
CA GLY A 239 -30.61 -6.80 3.89
C GLY A 239 -30.89 -8.31 3.85
N GLN A 240 -32.05 -8.68 3.31
CA GLN A 240 -32.56 -10.05 3.36
C GLN A 240 -31.69 -11.07 2.60
N ILE A 241 -31.03 -10.66 1.51
CA ILE A 241 -30.17 -11.57 0.72
C ILE A 241 -28.96 -12.02 1.56
N TRP A 242 -28.35 -11.10 2.33
CA TRP A 242 -27.30 -11.46 3.30
C TRP A 242 -27.82 -12.34 4.42
N ARG A 243 -28.98 -12.04 5.00
CA ARG A 243 -29.58 -12.86 6.07
C ARG A 243 -29.82 -14.31 5.62
N ARG A 244 -30.29 -14.52 4.38
CA ARG A 244 -30.53 -15.84 3.79
C ARG A 244 -29.27 -16.57 3.28
N GLY A 245 -28.11 -15.90 3.29
CA GLY A 245 -26.84 -16.42 2.76
C GLY A 245 -26.75 -16.39 1.23
N GLU A 246 -27.68 -15.73 0.54
CA GLU A 246 -27.81 -15.78 -0.92
C GLU A 246 -26.77 -14.89 -1.65
N THR A 247 -26.01 -14.07 -0.93
CA THR A 247 -25.11 -13.07 -1.54
C THR A 247 -24.03 -13.66 -2.45
N VAL A 248 -23.39 -14.76 -2.05
CA VAL A 248 -22.29 -15.35 -2.83
C VAL A 248 -22.80 -15.90 -4.16
N HIS A 249 -24.02 -16.44 -4.19
CA HIS A 249 -24.69 -16.84 -5.43
C HIS A 249 -24.79 -15.68 -6.41
N TYR A 250 -25.34 -14.53 -5.99
CA TYR A 250 -25.46 -13.36 -6.88
C TYR A 250 -24.11 -12.78 -7.30
N VAL A 251 -23.15 -12.65 -6.37
CA VAL A 251 -21.82 -12.08 -6.66
C VAL A 251 -21.05 -12.90 -7.71
N LEU A 252 -21.22 -14.23 -7.73
CA LEU A 252 -20.64 -15.10 -8.76
C LEU A 252 -21.35 -15.03 -10.12
N HIS A 253 -22.52 -14.41 -10.20
CA HIS A 253 -23.29 -14.18 -11.43
C HIS A 253 -23.36 -12.70 -11.83
N LEU A 254 -22.38 -11.89 -11.36
CA LEU A 254 -22.12 -10.56 -11.90
C LEU A 254 -21.07 -10.69 -13.02
N ASP A 255 -21.50 -11.14 -14.19
CA ASP A 255 -20.65 -11.46 -15.35
C ASP A 255 -19.74 -10.31 -15.81
N ARG A 256 -20.14 -9.04 -15.61
CA ARG A 256 -19.27 -7.86 -15.82
C ARG A 256 -18.11 -7.80 -14.83
N MET A 257 -18.28 -8.32 -13.62
CA MET A 257 -17.36 -8.16 -12.50
C MET A 257 -16.50 -9.39 -12.20
N VAL A 258 -16.91 -10.59 -12.59
CA VAL A 258 -16.21 -11.85 -12.30
C VAL A 258 -14.96 -12.09 -13.17
N THR A 259 -14.11 -13.02 -12.73
CA THR A 259 -13.05 -13.63 -13.55
C THR A 259 -13.43 -15.08 -13.91
N GLY A 260 -12.70 -15.71 -14.83
CA GLY A 260 -12.89 -17.13 -15.15
C GLY A 260 -12.77 -18.07 -13.94
N ILE A 261 -12.04 -17.67 -12.88
CA ILE A 261 -11.96 -18.45 -11.62
C ILE A 261 -13.30 -18.41 -10.89
N ALA A 262 -14.02 -17.28 -10.90
CA ALA A 262 -15.35 -17.18 -10.33
C ALA A 262 -16.41 -17.92 -11.16
N VAL A 263 -16.30 -17.89 -12.50
CA VAL A 263 -17.17 -18.68 -13.39
C VAL A 263 -16.99 -20.18 -13.11
N PHE A 264 -15.75 -20.67 -13.10
CA PHE A 264 -15.44 -22.05 -12.72
C PHE A 264 -15.96 -22.41 -11.30
N ALA A 265 -15.80 -21.50 -10.33
CA ALA A 265 -16.31 -21.71 -8.98
C ALA A 265 -17.85 -21.78 -8.93
N ARG A 266 -18.59 -20.98 -9.71
CA ARG A 266 -20.06 -20.99 -9.73
C ARG A 266 -20.63 -22.25 -10.39
N GLU A 267 -19.88 -22.84 -11.33
CA GLU A 267 -20.24 -24.09 -11.98
C GLU A 267 -20.02 -25.32 -11.08
N LEU A 268 -19.05 -25.27 -10.17
CA LEU A 268 -18.74 -26.35 -9.21
C LEU A 268 -19.46 -26.23 -7.86
N LEU A 269 -19.64 -25.02 -7.32
CA LEU A 269 -20.15 -24.84 -5.97
C LEU A 269 -21.67 -25.11 -5.91
N PRO A 270 -22.15 -26.08 -5.12
CA PRO A 270 -23.58 -26.24 -4.90
C PRO A 270 -24.12 -25.07 -4.08
N PHE A 271 -25.39 -24.71 -4.30
CA PHE A 271 -26.00 -23.53 -3.68
C PHE A 271 -25.89 -23.50 -2.15
N TRP A 272 -26.02 -24.65 -1.46
CA TRP A 272 -25.84 -24.72 0.00
C TRP A 272 -24.43 -24.28 0.47
N ALA A 273 -23.39 -24.55 -0.32
CA ALA A 273 -22.01 -24.15 0.00
C ALA A 273 -21.86 -22.62 -0.12
N THR A 274 -22.49 -22.01 -1.13
CA THR A 274 -22.48 -20.53 -1.29
C THR A 274 -23.10 -19.83 -0.07
N LYS A 275 -24.16 -20.41 0.54
CA LYS A 275 -24.74 -19.90 1.81
C LYS A 275 -23.75 -19.95 2.97
N GLY A 276 -23.07 -21.09 3.15
CA GLY A 276 -22.02 -21.23 4.17
C GLY A 276 -20.91 -20.20 3.99
N ILE A 277 -20.45 -19.97 2.75
CA ILE A 277 -19.43 -18.97 2.43
C ILE A 277 -19.94 -17.54 2.71
N ALA A 278 -21.20 -17.22 2.38
CA ALA A 278 -21.76 -15.89 2.61
C ALA A 278 -21.78 -15.51 4.11
N TRP A 279 -22.18 -16.43 4.98
CA TRP A 279 -22.13 -16.21 6.43
C TRP A 279 -20.70 -16.24 6.97
N ALA A 280 -19.82 -17.10 6.46
CA ALA A 280 -18.41 -17.12 6.83
C ALA A 280 -17.70 -15.78 6.52
N VAL A 281 -18.05 -15.13 5.40
CA VAL A 281 -17.58 -13.77 5.06
C VAL A 281 -18.01 -12.76 6.12
N LEU A 282 -19.30 -12.74 6.51
CA LEU A 282 -19.80 -11.81 7.55
C LEU A 282 -19.12 -12.05 8.91
N VAL A 283 -18.99 -13.32 9.33
CA VAL A 283 -18.32 -13.69 10.58
C VAL A 283 -16.85 -13.25 10.55
N LEU A 284 -16.15 -13.51 9.44
CA LEU A 284 -14.75 -13.11 9.29
C LEU A 284 -14.59 -11.59 9.35
N GLU A 285 -15.39 -10.81 8.60
CA GLU A 285 -15.34 -9.35 8.65
C GLU A 285 -15.62 -8.78 10.05
N ALA A 286 -16.55 -9.38 10.80
CA ALA A 286 -16.83 -8.99 12.18
C ALA A 286 -15.66 -9.32 13.14
N LEU A 287 -15.06 -10.51 12.97
CA LEU A 287 -13.86 -10.91 13.72
C LEU A 287 -12.65 -10.03 13.40
N LEU A 288 -12.50 -9.56 12.16
CA LEU A 288 -11.42 -8.66 11.75
C LEU A 288 -11.44 -7.37 12.56
N VAL A 289 -12.60 -6.76 12.84
CA VAL A 289 -12.70 -5.57 13.72
C VAL A 289 -12.12 -5.88 15.10
N THR A 290 -12.52 -7.00 15.71
CA THR A 290 -12.06 -7.43 17.04
C THR A 290 -10.55 -7.72 17.04
N TRP A 291 -10.03 -8.41 16.03
CA TRP A 291 -8.62 -8.76 15.94
C TRP A 291 -7.71 -7.54 15.65
N ILE A 292 -8.17 -6.60 14.82
CA ILE A 292 -7.50 -5.34 14.50
C ILE A 292 -7.54 -4.35 15.68
N LEU A 293 -8.60 -4.34 16.48
CA LEU A 293 -8.70 -3.45 17.64
C LEU A 293 -8.21 -4.06 18.94
N SER A 294 -7.99 -5.38 19.03
CA SER A 294 -7.59 -6.01 20.30
C SER A 294 -6.30 -5.42 20.90
N PRO A 295 -6.34 -4.93 22.16
CA PRO A 295 -5.17 -4.41 22.87
C PRO A 295 -4.28 -5.52 23.42
N TYR A 296 -4.85 -6.69 23.68
CA TYR A 296 -4.19 -7.87 24.27
C TYR A 296 -4.02 -8.96 23.21
N GLY A 297 -3.24 -10.01 23.52
CA GLY A 297 -3.05 -11.15 22.60
C GLY A 297 -2.48 -10.78 21.21
N ARG A 298 -1.89 -9.59 21.02
CA ARG A 298 -1.48 -9.05 19.70
C ARG A 298 -0.49 -9.90 18.92
N ARG A 299 0.21 -10.82 19.61
CA ARG A 299 1.05 -11.87 19.02
C ARG A 299 0.26 -12.87 18.15
N LEU A 300 -1.02 -13.04 18.44
CA LEU A 300 -1.95 -13.95 17.76
C LEU A 300 -3.02 -13.17 16.97
N THR A 301 -3.64 -12.15 17.57
CA THR A 301 -4.73 -11.41 16.92
C THR A 301 -4.28 -10.65 15.67
N ARG A 302 -3.04 -10.12 15.63
CA ARG A 302 -2.56 -9.40 14.44
C ARG A 302 -2.24 -10.36 13.27
N PRO A 303 -1.55 -11.50 13.45
CA PRO A 303 -1.44 -12.51 12.40
C PRO A 303 -2.80 -13.09 11.95
N LEU A 304 -3.75 -13.33 12.87
CA LEU A 304 -5.11 -13.77 12.51
C LEU A 304 -5.84 -12.71 11.66
N ALA A 305 -5.74 -11.43 12.03
CA ALA A 305 -6.25 -10.34 11.22
C ALA A 305 -5.60 -10.34 9.83
N MET A 306 -4.27 -10.37 9.73
CA MET A 306 -3.59 -10.41 8.43
C MET A 306 -4.02 -11.62 7.59
N ALA A 307 -4.01 -12.83 8.15
CA ALA A 307 -4.41 -14.05 7.44
C ALA A 307 -5.87 -14.00 6.99
N GLY A 308 -6.79 -13.51 7.84
CA GLY A 308 -8.20 -13.31 7.48
C GLY A 308 -8.38 -12.26 6.37
N MET A 309 -7.66 -11.14 6.46
CA MET A 309 -7.65 -10.11 5.41
C MET A 309 -7.10 -10.67 4.09
N TRP A 310 -6.04 -11.49 4.13
CA TRP A 310 -5.43 -12.09 2.94
C TRP A 310 -6.29 -13.18 2.32
N ALA A 311 -7.00 -13.99 3.12
CA ALA A 311 -7.94 -14.97 2.62
C ALA A 311 -9.15 -14.30 1.95
N LEU A 312 -9.73 -13.29 2.62
CA LEU A 312 -10.91 -12.57 2.14
C LEU A 312 -10.61 -11.73 0.89
N HIS A 313 -9.58 -10.87 0.94
CA HIS A 313 -9.22 -10.03 -0.20
C HIS A 313 -8.44 -10.78 -1.26
N GLY A 314 -7.75 -11.86 -0.91
CA GLY A 314 -7.12 -12.75 -1.90
C GLY A 314 -8.17 -13.42 -2.77
N SER A 315 -9.22 -14.00 -2.18
CA SER A 315 -10.32 -14.59 -2.96
C SER A 315 -11.04 -13.53 -3.79
N PHE A 316 -11.45 -12.40 -3.21
CA PHE A 316 -12.06 -11.30 -3.97
C PHE A 316 -11.16 -10.75 -5.07
N GLY A 317 -9.86 -10.62 -4.84
CA GLY A 317 -8.89 -10.07 -5.81
C GLY A 317 -8.59 -10.99 -6.99
N VAL A 318 -8.79 -12.32 -6.86
CA VAL A 318 -8.63 -13.27 -7.99
C VAL A 318 -9.96 -13.66 -8.64
N MET A 319 -11.07 -13.59 -7.90
CA MET A 319 -12.41 -13.95 -8.37
C MET A 319 -13.19 -12.77 -8.96
N MET A 320 -12.90 -11.53 -8.52
CA MET A 320 -13.63 -10.33 -8.91
C MET A 320 -12.67 -9.22 -9.37
N ARG A 321 -13.10 -8.45 -10.36
CA ARG A 321 -12.37 -7.32 -10.96
C ARG A 321 -12.65 -6.00 -10.22
N LEU A 322 -12.47 -6.01 -8.89
CA LEU A 322 -12.70 -4.86 -8.01
C LEU A 322 -11.56 -3.80 -8.01
N GLY A 323 -10.61 -3.92 -8.95
CA GLY A 323 -9.51 -2.98 -9.12
C GLY A 323 -8.54 -2.99 -7.93
N PRO A 324 -8.13 -1.83 -7.40
CA PRO A 324 -7.10 -1.78 -6.36
C PRO A 324 -7.58 -2.26 -4.98
N PHE A 325 -8.90 -2.32 -4.71
CA PHE A 325 -9.44 -2.49 -3.35
C PHE A 325 -8.81 -3.65 -2.56
N SER A 326 -8.87 -4.86 -3.11
CA SER A 326 -8.40 -6.07 -2.42
C SER A 326 -6.89 -6.01 -2.10
N TRP A 327 -6.09 -5.62 -3.09
CA TRP A 327 -4.64 -5.57 -2.97
C TRP A 327 -4.17 -4.49 -2.00
N PHE A 328 -4.79 -3.31 -2.02
CA PHE A 328 -4.44 -2.22 -1.09
C PHE A 328 -4.97 -2.46 0.33
N MET A 329 -6.07 -3.19 0.51
CA MET A 329 -6.47 -3.69 1.84
C MET A 329 -5.47 -4.70 2.39
N ILE A 330 -4.96 -5.62 1.56
CA ILE A 330 -3.84 -6.50 1.92
C ILE A 330 -2.61 -5.67 2.31
N ALA A 331 -2.27 -4.61 1.57
CA ALA A 331 -1.17 -3.70 1.92
C ALA A 331 -1.38 -3.00 3.28
N TRP A 332 -2.60 -2.56 3.60
CA TRP A 332 -2.92 -1.95 4.89
C TRP A 332 -2.69 -2.91 6.07
N SER A 333 -2.91 -4.22 5.85
CA SER A 333 -2.61 -5.24 6.86
C SER A 333 -1.13 -5.27 7.29
N PHE A 334 -0.19 -4.79 6.45
CA PHE A 334 1.23 -4.70 6.79
C PHE A 334 1.56 -3.59 7.82
N LEU A 335 0.58 -2.83 8.31
CA LEU A 335 0.73 -1.99 9.51
C LEU A 335 0.49 -2.76 10.83
N LEU A 336 -0.07 -3.97 10.77
CA LEU A 336 -0.41 -4.81 11.94
C LEU A 336 0.79 -5.56 12.58
N PRO A 337 1.89 -5.91 11.89
CA PRO A 337 3.04 -6.57 12.51
C PRO A 337 3.67 -5.77 13.66
N THR A 338 3.86 -6.44 14.80
CA THR A 338 4.51 -5.89 16.00
C THR A 338 5.96 -6.36 16.10
N SER A 339 6.76 -5.73 16.99
CA SER A 339 8.13 -6.17 17.28
C SER A 339 8.21 -7.66 17.61
N GLN A 340 7.25 -8.20 18.37
CA GLN A 340 7.21 -9.62 18.75
C GLN A 340 7.19 -10.57 17.54
N HIS A 341 6.59 -10.17 16.41
CA HIS A 341 6.60 -10.98 15.18
C HIS A 341 7.94 -10.88 14.47
N TRP A 342 8.53 -9.68 14.42
CA TRP A 342 9.88 -9.50 13.88
C TRP A 342 10.93 -10.29 14.65
N ASP A 343 10.86 -10.29 15.98
CA ASP A 343 11.81 -11.01 16.82
C ASP A 343 11.60 -12.53 16.73
N ALA A 344 10.36 -12.99 16.50
CA ALA A 344 10.06 -14.39 16.21
C ALA A 344 10.58 -14.82 14.82
N LEU A 345 10.40 -13.97 13.80
CA LEU A 345 10.90 -14.18 12.44
C LEU A 345 12.44 -14.20 12.42
N GLU A 346 13.08 -13.29 13.15
CA GLU A 346 14.53 -13.25 13.33
C GLU A 346 15.06 -14.54 13.99
N ARG A 347 14.47 -15.00 15.10
CA ARG A 347 14.84 -16.28 15.73
C ARG A 347 14.62 -17.47 14.78
N TRP A 348 13.52 -17.49 14.03
CA TRP A 348 13.22 -18.54 13.05
C TRP A 348 14.23 -18.58 11.91
N TYR A 349 14.64 -17.41 11.41
CA TYR A 349 15.61 -17.27 10.32
C TYR A 349 17.02 -17.63 10.79
N ARG A 350 17.48 -17.09 11.93
CA ARG A 350 18.83 -17.38 12.48
C ARG A 350 19.06 -18.88 12.67
N ARG A 351 18.05 -19.66 13.08
CA ARG A 351 18.12 -21.13 13.18
C ARG A 351 18.31 -21.87 11.84
N ARG A 352 17.97 -21.24 10.71
CA ARG A 352 18.03 -21.81 9.34
C ARG A 352 19.12 -21.17 8.47
N ALA A 353 19.70 -20.07 8.92
CA ALA A 353 20.80 -19.39 8.26
C ALA A 353 22.07 -20.24 8.29
N ALA A 354 22.92 -20.02 7.29
CA ALA A 354 24.29 -20.51 7.27
C ALA A 354 25.20 -19.27 7.35
N PRO A 355 25.76 -18.94 8.53
CA PRO A 355 26.69 -17.83 8.67
C PRO A 355 27.94 -18.02 7.80
N ARG A 356 28.57 -16.91 7.40
CA ARG A 356 29.77 -16.92 6.56
C ARG A 356 30.83 -15.99 7.16
N VAL A 357 32.09 -16.40 7.10
CA VAL A 357 33.21 -15.50 7.32
C VAL A 357 33.61 -14.93 5.97
N VAL A 358 33.62 -13.60 5.84
CA VAL A 358 34.04 -12.90 4.63
C VAL A 358 35.45 -12.39 4.85
N VAL A 359 36.40 -13.01 4.16
CA VAL A 359 37.82 -12.63 4.19
C VAL A 359 38.05 -11.67 3.02
N TYR A 360 38.53 -10.45 3.27
CA TYR A 360 38.67 -9.42 2.24
C TYR A 360 40.07 -8.82 2.16
N ASP A 361 40.44 -8.29 0.99
CA ASP A 361 41.71 -7.58 0.79
C ASP A 361 41.64 -6.20 1.47
N GLY A 362 42.31 -6.06 2.62
CA GLY A 362 42.40 -4.80 3.35
C GLY A 362 43.12 -3.68 2.59
N GLY A 363 43.93 -4.04 1.60
CA GLY A 363 44.59 -3.09 0.70
C GLY A 363 43.68 -2.51 -0.38
N SER A 364 42.51 -3.12 -0.65
CA SER A 364 41.60 -2.70 -1.72
C SER A 364 40.48 -1.78 -1.21
N PRO A 365 40.42 -0.49 -1.61
CA PRO A 365 39.33 0.40 -1.21
C PRO A 365 37.97 -0.07 -1.73
N LEU A 366 37.94 -0.74 -2.89
CA LEU A 366 36.73 -1.34 -3.45
C LEU A 366 36.24 -2.51 -2.59
N ALA A 367 37.13 -3.43 -2.19
CA ALA A 367 36.75 -4.55 -1.31
C ALA A 367 36.19 -4.03 0.03
N PHE A 368 36.88 -3.06 0.65
CA PHE A 368 36.42 -2.47 1.91
C PHE A 368 35.08 -1.72 1.77
N ALA A 369 34.86 -0.99 0.66
CA ALA A 369 33.57 -0.36 0.37
C ALA A 369 32.43 -1.38 0.24
N LEU A 370 32.69 -2.53 -0.38
CA LEU A 370 31.75 -3.65 -0.46
C LEU A 370 31.47 -4.25 0.93
N MET A 371 32.48 -4.40 1.80
CA MET A 371 32.25 -4.85 3.19
C MET A 371 31.37 -3.86 3.97
N ARG A 372 31.58 -2.55 3.79
CA ARG A 372 30.73 -1.50 4.38
C ARG A 372 29.28 -1.55 3.86
N LEU A 373 29.05 -1.99 2.62
CA LEU A 373 27.70 -2.27 2.13
C LEU A 373 27.12 -3.55 2.78
N LEU A 374 27.88 -4.65 2.78
CA LEU A 374 27.45 -5.93 3.32
C LEU A 374 27.07 -5.85 4.81
N VAL A 375 27.86 -5.17 5.66
CA VAL A 375 27.52 -4.99 7.10
C VAL A 375 26.21 -4.21 7.31
N ARG A 376 25.82 -3.35 6.36
CA ARG A 376 24.54 -2.62 6.41
C ARG A 376 23.36 -3.48 5.98
N LEU A 377 23.57 -4.44 5.08
CA LEU A 377 22.57 -5.43 4.64
C LEU A 377 22.43 -6.58 5.64
N ASP A 378 23.50 -6.95 6.35
CA ASP A 378 23.55 -8.03 7.34
C ASP A 378 22.90 -7.65 8.68
N ARG A 379 21.58 -7.44 8.65
CA ARG A 379 20.77 -7.07 9.83
C ARG A 379 20.62 -8.20 10.85
N LEU A 380 21.05 -9.42 10.50
CA LEU A 380 21.00 -10.61 11.35
C LEU A 380 22.38 -11.10 11.79
N GLU A 381 23.45 -10.34 11.50
CA GLU A 381 24.81 -10.61 12.00
C GLU A 381 25.30 -12.02 11.63
N LEU A 382 25.01 -12.40 10.38
CA LEU A 382 25.34 -13.69 9.76
C LEU A 382 26.65 -13.64 8.97
N LEU A 383 27.20 -12.44 8.73
CA LEU A 383 28.51 -12.23 8.13
C LEU A 383 29.51 -11.76 9.20
N ARG A 384 30.60 -12.51 9.39
CA ARG A 384 31.79 -12.07 10.14
C ARG A 384 32.82 -11.56 9.15
N PHE A 385 33.43 -10.40 9.39
CA PHE A 385 34.43 -9.83 8.50
C PHE A 385 35.84 -10.06 9.05
N GLU A 386 36.74 -10.57 8.21
CA GLU A 386 38.15 -10.77 8.53
C GLU A 386 39.01 -10.13 7.44
N GLU A 387 40.05 -9.41 7.85
CA GLU A 387 41.00 -8.80 6.93
C GLU A 387 42.10 -9.81 6.60
N ALA A 388 42.37 -10.01 5.31
CA ALA A 388 43.47 -10.87 4.86
C ALA A 388 44.81 -10.22 5.24
N ARG A 389 45.36 -10.64 6.39
CA ARG A 389 46.70 -10.20 6.80
C ARG A 389 47.75 -10.77 5.85
N PRO A 390 48.77 -10.00 5.43
CA PRO A 390 49.98 -10.60 4.89
C PRO A 390 50.62 -11.46 5.98
N ALA A 391 51.04 -12.68 5.64
CA ALA A 391 51.82 -13.50 6.55
C ALA A 391 53.17 -12.82 6.86
N PRO A 392 53.76 -13.01 8.05
CA PRO A 392 55.10 -12.52 8.36
C PRO A 392 56.12 -13.03 7.33
N ALA A 393 57.15 -12.23 7.03
CA ALA A 393 58.15 -12.58 6.01
C ALA A 393 58.83 -13.96 6.26
N ALA A 394 58.95 -14.35 7.54
CA ALA A 394 59.46 -15.67 7.94
C ALA A 394 58.57 -16.85 7.49
N GLU A 395 57.24 -16.67 7.46
CA GLU A 395 56.30 -17.72 7.00
C GLU A 395 56.27 -17.83 5.47
N LEU A 396 56.39 -16.72 4.73
CA LEU A 396 56.53 -16.77 3.26
C LEU A 396 57.82 -17.50 2.85
N ALA A 397 58.91 -17.25 3.56
CA ALA A 397 60.20 -17.90 3.30
C ALA A 397 60.15 -19.42 3.52
N ALA A 398 59.41 -19.88 4.54
CA ALA A 398 59.22 -21.30 4.81
C ALA A 398 58.22 -22.00 3.86
N ALA A 399 57.25 -21.25 3.30
CA ALA A 399 56.20 -21.79 2.43
C ALA A 399 56.49 -21.71 0.92
N GLY A 400 57.61 -21.09 0.51
CA GLY A 400 58.05 -21.07 -0.89
C GLY A 400 57.17 -20.27 -1.85
N GLY A 401 56.43 -19.25 -1.39
CA GLY A 401 55.55 -18.48 -2.26
C GLY A 401 54.96 -17.21 -1.64
N GLU A 402 54.38 -16.36 -2.51
CA GLU A 402 53.69 -15.13 -2.11
C GLU A 402 52.45 -15.44 -1.23
N ALA A 403 52.24 -14.64 -0.18
CA ALA A 403 51.06 -14.74 0.66
C ALA A 403 49.78 -14.48 -0.15
N ARG A 404 48.99 -15.54 -0.38
CA ARG A 404 47.79 -15.54 -1.22
C ARG A 404 46.74 -14.54 -0.74
N ARG A 405 46.65 -13.38 -1.41
CA ARG A 405 45.59 -12.39 -1.18
C ARG A 405 44.32 -12.74 -1.98
N PRO A 406 43.12 -12.50 -1.43
CA PRO A 406 41.88 -12.62 -2.19
C PRO A 406 41.78 -11.48 -3.22
N GLU A 407 41.24 -11.72 -4.43
CA GLU A 407 41.17 -10.68 -5.48
C GLU A 407 40.35 -9.44 -5.04
N LEU A 408 39.25 -9.70 -4.30
CA LEU A 408 38.45 -8.72 -3.57
C LEU A 408 38.04 -9.29 -2.21
N PHE A 409 37.36 -10.44 -2.23
CA PHE A 409 36.93 -11.16 -1.04
C PHE A 409 36.66 -12.64 -1.33
N GLU A 410 36.69 -13.44 -0.26
CA GLU A 410 36.35 -14.85 -0.21
C GLU A 410 35.29 -15.09 0.86
N ALA A 411 34.52 -16.18 0.72
CA ALA A 411 33.61 -16.63 1.76
C ALA A 411 34.11 -17.97 2.31
N ARG A 412 34.26 -18.06 3.63
CA ARG A 412 34.60 -19.30 4.35
C ARG A 412 33.40 -19.77 5.17
N ASP A 413 33.05 -21.04 5.05
CA ASP A 413 32.06 -21.67 5.94
C ASP A 413 32.72 -21.96 7.29
N PRO A 414 32.19 -21.43 8.42
CA PRO A 414 32.79 -21.63 9.74
C PRO A 414 32.61 -23.05 10.31
N ARG A 415 31.88 -23.96 9.63
CA ARG A 415 31.61 -25.32 10.13
C ARG A 415 32.61 -26.36 9.64
N ASP A 416 32.97 -26.31 8.37
CA ASP A 416 33.86 -27.27 7.69
C ASP A 416 35.14 -26.61 7.15
N GLY A 417 35.28 -25.28 7.29
CA GLY A 417 36.43 -24.51 6.80
C GLY A 417 36.42 -24.27 5.29
N ARG A 418 35.40 -24.70 4.55
CA ARG A 418 35.36 -24.62 3.09
C ARG A 418 35.41 -23.18 2.59
N VAL A 419 36.35 -22.90 1.70
CA VAL A 419 36.54 -21.58 1.06
C VAL A 419 35.86 -21.54 -0.31
N PHE A 420 35.20 -20.43 -0.61
CA PHE A 420 34.56 -20.10 -1.88
C PHE A 420 35.15 -18.79 -2.41
N GLN A 421 35.41 -18.74 -3.72
CA GLN A 421 36.08 -17.62 -4.40
C GLN A 421 35.18 -17.00 -5.49
N GLY A 422 35.45 -15.75 -5.88
CA GLY A 422 34.78 -15.04 -6.97
C GLY A 422 33.24 -15.05 -6.89
N ALA A 423 32.57 -15.42 -7.98
CA ALA A 423 31.10 -15.49 -8.03
C ALA A 423 30.50 -16.50 -7.04
N ALA A 424 31.24 -17.56 -6.66
CA ALA A 424 30.81 -18.50 -5.63
C ALA A 424 30.88 -17.89 -4.22
N ALA A 425 31.89 -17.06 -3.93
CA ALA A 425 31.97 -16.29 -2.69
C ALA A 425 30.77 -15.34 -2.56
N LEU A 426 30.49 -14.55 -3.61
CA LEU A 426 29.35 -13.64 -3.63
C LEU A 426 28.03 -14.38 -3.44
N ARG A 427 27.87 -15.56 -4.08
CA ARG A 427 26.67 -16.41 -3.92
C ARG A 427 26.44 -16.86 -2.49
N GLU A 428 27.49 -17.29 -1.79
CA GLU A 428 27.39 -17.73 -0.40
C GLU A 428 27.13 -16.55 0.56
N ILE A 429 27.75 -15.39 0.32
CA ILE A 429 27.48 -14.14 1.05
C ILE A 429 26.01 -13.72 0.87
N LEU A 430 25.52 -13.67 -0.38
CA LEU A 430 24.13 -13.31 -0.68
C LEU A 430 23.14 -14.32 -0.10
N ARG A 431 23.46 -15.61 -0.03
CA ARG A 431 22.65 -16.65 0.65
C ARG A 431 22.58 -16.46 2.17
N ALA A 432 23.66 -16.00 2.78
CA ALA A 432 23.74 -15.76 4.22
C ALA A 432 22.97 -14.49 4.64
N LEU A 433 22.89 -13.47 3.79
CA LEU A 433 22.11 -12.25 4.06
C LEU A 433 20.62 -12.54 4.34
N PRO A 434 19.93 -11.68 5.12
CA PRO A 434 18.51 -11.86 5.45
C PRO A 434 17.62 -12.03 4.21
N GLY A 435 16.86 -13.14 4.15
CA GLY A 435 16.02 -13.51 3.01
C GLY A 435 16.75 -14.26 1.88
N GLY A 436 18.07 -14.11 1.77
CA GLY A 436 18.88 -14.65 0.66
C GLY A 436 18.79 -16.16 0.48
N ARG A 437 18.68 -16.93 1.57
CA ARG A 437 18.49 -18.39 1.52
C ARG A 437 17.22 -18.81 0.77
N PHE A 438 16.16 -17.99 0.81
CA PHE A 438 14.88 -18.27 0.15
C PHE A 438 14.80 -17.66 -1.25
N ALA A 439 15.51 -16.56 -1.50
CA ALA A 439 15.65 -15.94 -2.81
C ALA A 439 16.62 -16.70 -3.76
N ARG A 440 16.65 -18.04 -3.71
CA ARG A 440 17.63 -18.87 -4.46
C ARG A 440 17.68 -18.52 -5.95
N PRO A 441 16.56 -18.39 -6.70
CA PRO A 441 16.61 -18.07 -8.13
C PRO A 441 17.25 -16.70 -8.41
N VAL A 442 16.89 -15.68 -7.62
CA VAL A 442 17.43 -14.32 -7.74
C VAL A 442 18.93 -14.31 -7.43
N VAL A 443 19.35 -14.96 -6.34
CA VAL A 443 20.78 -15.06 -5.99
C VAL A 443 21.57 -15.86 -7.03
N TRP A 444 20.96 -16.86 -7.68
CA TRP A 444 21.57 -17.62 -8.76
C TRP A 444 21.76 -16.76 -10.01
N ALA A 445 20.72 -16.04 -10.44
CA ALA A 445 20.77 -15.09 -11.57
C ALA A 445 21.79 -13.96 -11.34
N LEU A 446 21.89 -13.41 -10.13
CA LEU A 446 22.88 -12.38 -9.76
C LEU A 446 24.33 -12.91 -9.69
N THR A 447 24.56 -14.21 -9.80
CA THR A 447 25.90 -14.82 -9.65
C THR A 447 26.26 -15.82 -10.76
N LEU A 448 25.65 -15.66 -11.95
CA LEU A 448 25.93 -16.43 -13.15
C LEU A 448 25.95 -15.54 -14.39
N GLY A 449 26.56 -16.03 -15.48
CA GLY A 449 26.66 -15.30 -16.74
C GLY A 449 27.31 -13.93 -16.56
N ALA A 450 26.72 -12.90 -17.19
CA ALA A 450 27.25 -11.54 -17.20
C ALA A 450 27.49 -10.94 -15.80
N PRO A 451 26.59 -11.00 -14.80
CA PRO A 451 26.88 -10.60 -13.42
C PRO A 451 28.12 -11.23 -12.79
N GLY A 452 28.36 -12.52 -13.04
CA GLY A 452 29.56 -13.22 -12.57
C GLY A 452 30.84 -12.71 -13.26
N ALA A 453 30.78 -12.49 -14.57
CA ALA A 453 31.87 -11.91 -15.35
C ALA A 453 32.17 -10.46 -14.95
N LEU A 454 31.13 -9.65 -14.65
CA LEU A 454 31.27 -8.29 -14.15
C LEU A 454 31.98 -8.24 -12.79
N LEU A 455 31.74 -9.20 -11.89
CA LEU A 455 32.49 -9.30 -10.63
C LEU A 455 33.98 -9.58 -10.88
N GLY A 456 34.31 -10.49 -11.80
CA GLY A 456 35.70 -10.77 -12.19
C GLY A 456 36.39 -9.57 -12.86
N LEU A 457 35.66 -8.84 -13.72
CA LEU A 457 36.15 -7.60 -14.33
C LEU A 457 36.35 -6.51 -13.27
N ALA A 458 35.45 -6.39 -12.29
CA ALA A 458 35.57 -5.45 -11.19
C ALA A 458 36.73 -5.78 -10.24
N ALA A 459 37.05 -7.06 -10.05
CA ALA A 459 38.24 -7.49 -9.31
C ALA A 459 39.53 -7.10 -10.05
N ARG A 460 39.60 -7.36 -11.37
CA ARG A 460 40.76 -6.99 -12.21
C ARG A 460 40.97 -5.48 -12.33
N ARG A 461 39.88 -4.70 -12.40
CA ARG A 461 39.91 -3.22 -12.50
C ARG A 461 39.66 -2.51 -11.16
N ARG A 462 39.91 -3.18 -10.03
CA ARG A 462 39.54 -2.67 -8.69
C ARG A 462 40.06 -1.26 -8.38
N ASP A 463 41.25 -0.92 -8.84
CA ASP A 463 41.90 0.37 -8.59
C ASP A 463 41.46 1.48 -9.57
N GLU A 464 41.00 1.12 -10.77
CA GLU A 464 40.30 2.05 -11.68
C GLU A 464 38.91 2.39 -11.14
N ILE A 465 38.16 1.37 -10.71
CA ILE A 465 36.82 1.52 -10.14
C ILE A 465 36.87 2.30 -8.82
N ALA A 466 37.85 2.03 -7.97
CA ALA A 466 38.08 2.81 -6.75
C ALA A 466 38.35 4.29 -7.05
N ARG A 467 39.17 4.60 -8.06
CA ARG A 467 39.41 5.98 -8.50
C ARG A 467 38.15 6.63 -9.08
N PHE A 468 37.43 5.94 -9.97
CA PHE A 468 36.20 6.44 -10.60
C PHE A 468 35.13 6.83 -9.58
N PHE A 469 34.91 6.00 -8.55
CA PHE A 469 33.95 6.28 -7.47
C PHE A 469 34.52 7.12 -6.31
N GLY A 470 35.78 7.61 -6.40
CA GLY A 470 36.41 8.40 -5.34
C GLY A 470 36.60 7.65 -4.01
N LEU A 471 36.74 6.32 -4.06
CA LEU A 471 36.87 5.45 -2.89
C LEU A 471 38.29 5.56 -2.29
N GLY A 472 38.49 6.54 -1.41
CA GLY A 472 39.70 6.64 -0.60
C GLY A 472 39.73 5.58 0.51
N ALA A 473 40.91 5.00 0.79
CA ALA A 473 41.12 3.98 1.82
C ALA A 473 40.69 4.41 3.23
N ARG A 474 40.69 5.73 3.54
CA ARG A 474 40.29 6.27 4.86
C ARG A 474 39.52 7.59 4.71
N PRO A 475 38.28 7.72 5.26
CA PRO A 475 37.53 8.97 5.23
C PRO A 475 38.13 10.05 6.15
N SER A 476 38.25 11.28 5.65
CA SER A 476 38.96 12.39 6.28
C SER A 476 38.35 12.88 7.61
N ARG A 477 39.22 13.36 8.53
CA ARG A 477 38.84 13.91 9.85
C ARG A 477 37.91 15.13 9.76
N ARG A 478 38.08 16.01 8.77
CA ARG A 478 37.29 17.26 8.63
C ARG A 478 35.79 17.01 8.50
N ALA A 479 35.40 15.91 7.85
CA ALA A 479 34.02 15.51 7.68
C ALA A 479 33.41 14.75 8.89
N GLN A 480 34.20 14.41 9.92
CA GLN A 480 33.67 13.91 11.20
C GLN A 480 33.09 15.05 12.05
N ALA A 481 33.76 16.22 12.08
CA ALA A 481 33.29 17.38 12.85
C ALA A 481 31.90 17.88 12.40
N GLN A 482 31.63 17.88 11.08
CA GLN A 482 30.32 18.26 10.54
C GLN A 482 29.21 17.23 10.81
N ALA A 483 29.55 15.95 10.98
CA ALA A 483 28.56 14.89 11.25
C ALA A 483 28.18 14.78 12.74
N ALA A 484 29.03 15.29 13.64
CA ALA A 484 28.83 15.26 15.08
C ALA A 484 28.19 16.55 15.66
N ALA A 485 27.89 17.54 14.81
CA ALA A 485 27.28 18.79 15.24
C ALA A 485 25.85 18.56 15.75
N SER A 486 25.63 18.79 17.05
CA SER A 486 24.28 18.83 17.64
C SER A 486 23.43 19.91 16.97
N PRO A 487 22.12 19.68 16.76
CA PRO A 487 21.23 20.70 16.21
C PRO A 487 21.22 21.93 17.13
N SER A 488 21.15 23.13 16.54
CA SER A 488 21.04 24.36 17.33
C SER A 488 19.72 24.40 18.12
N PRO A 489 19.64 25.15 19.24
CA PRO A 489 18.40 25.28 20.00
C PRO A 489 17.21 25.80 19.18
N LEU A 490 17.48 26.61 18.15
CA LEU A 490 16.47 27.04 17.18
C LEU A 490 15.99 25.88 16.29
N ALA A 491 16.91 25.07 15.75
CA ALA A 491 16.56 23.90 14.96
C ALA A 491 15.76 22.88 15.78
N GLU A 492 16.07 22.71 17.07
CA GLU A 492 15.25 21.91 17.98
C GLU A 492 13.85 22.50 18.20
N LYS A 493 13.72 23.81 18.45
CA LYS A 493 12.43 24.48 18.61
C LYS A 493 11.57 24.33 17.35
N VAL A 494 12.14 24.54 16.16
CA VAL A 494 11.47 24.35 14.87
C VAL A 494 11.05 22.89 14.67
N ALA A 495 11.91 21.92 14.98
CA ALA A 495 11.58 20.50 14.89
C ALA A 495 10.44 20.10 15.84
N ARG A 496 10.43 20.62 17.07
CA ARG A 496 9.33 20.41 18.05
C ARG A 496 8.03 21.04 17.56
N GLY A 497 8.07 22.27 17.04
CA GLY A 497 6.92 22.95 16.44
C GLY A 497 6.33 22.18 15.25
N GLY A 498 7.18 21.67 14.35
CA GLY A 498 6.76 20.82 13.24
C GLY A 498 6.13 19.50 13.66
N VAL A 499 6.57 18.91 14.79
CA VAL A 499 5.89 17.74 15.39
C VAL A 499 4.51 18.11 15.91
N ILE A 500 4.37 19.23 16.64
CA ILE A 500 3.07 19.69 17.16
C ILE A 500 2.10 19.96 16.01
N ALA A 501 2.50 20.76 15.02
CA ALA A 501 1.68 21.06 13.85
C ALA A 501 1.23 19.80 13.10
N ARG A 502 2.12 18.80 12.97
CA ARG A 502 1.78 17.50 12.37
C ARG A 502 0.71 16.77 13.18
N GLU A 503 0.87 16.64 14.50
CA GLU A 503 -0.12 15.93 15.33
C GLU A 503 -1.47 16.67 15.37
N THR A 504 -1.48 18.00 15.39
CA THR A 504 -2.71 18.80 15.26
C THR A 504 -3.41 18.57 13.92
N LEU A 505 -2.67 18.54 12.80
CA LEU A 505 -3.24 18.23 11.49
C LEU A 505 -3.79 16.79 11.42
N ILE A 506 -3.09 15.81 12.01
CA ILE A 506 -3.58 14.43 12.10
C ILE A 506 -4.89 14.37 12.92
N ALA A 507 -4.99 15.10 14.03
CA ALA A 507 -6.20 15.17 14.83
C ALA A 507 -7.37 15.80 14.05
N TYR A 508 -7.12 16.89 13.32
CA TYR A 508 -8.10 17.53 12.44
C TYR A 508 -8.60 16.58 11.33
N LEU A 509 -7.69 15.88 10.64
CA LEU A 509 -8.04 14.88 9.62
C LEU A 509 -8.85 13.72 10.22
N GLY A 510 -8.53 13.30 11.45
CA GLY A 510 -9.30 12.31 12.19
C GLY A 510 -10.73 12.76 12.50
N LEU A 511 -10.92 14.02 12.93
CA LEU A 511 -12.25 14.60 13.15
C LEU A 511 -13.05 14.69 11.85
N CYS A 512 -12.41 15.08 10.73
CA CYS A 512 -13.06 15.09 9.41
C CYS A 512 -13.49 13.68 8.98
N ALA A 513 -12.61 12.67 9.15
CA ALA A 513 -12.92 11.29 8.83
C ALA A 513 -14.08 10.72 9.69
N VAL A 514 -14.13 11.01 10.99
CA VAL A 514 -15.25 10.62 11.86
C VAL A 514 -16.55 11.32 11.43
N SER A 515 -16.50 12.63 11.17
CA SER A 515 -17.63 13.41 10.65
C SER A 515 -18.17 12.82 9.33
N GLN A 516 -17.30 12.37 8.43
CA GLN A 516 -17.70 11.75 7.16
C GLN A 516 -18.27 10.35 7.35
N ALA A 517 -17.68 9.56 8.24
CA ALA A 517 -18.17 8.21 8.54
C ALA A 517 -19.57 8.22 9.15
N ILE A 518 -19.88 9.22 9.99
CA ILE A 518 -21.22 9.44 10.56
C ILE A 518 -22.25 9.72 9.45
N ASN A 519 -21.92 10.61 8.51
CA ASN A 519 -22.87 11.04 7.48
C ASN A 519 -23.09 10.02 6.37
N GLU A 520 -22.02 9.42 5.82
CA GLU A 520 -22.09 8.58 4.63
C GLU A 520 -22.62 7.16 4.89
N ASN A 521 -22.44 6.62 6.09
CA ASN A 521 -22.82 5.22 6.35
C ASN A 521 -24.32 5.07 6.61
N LYS A 522 -24.93 4.06 5.96
CA LYS A 522 -26.39 3.84 5.98
C LYS A 522 -26.89 3.37 7.36
N SER A 523 -26.05 2.65 8.11
CA SER A 523 -26.35 2.14 9.45
C SER A 523 -26.35 3.21 10.55
N VAL A 524 -25.83 4.42 10.27
CA VAL A 524 -25.81 5.50 11.26
C VAL A 524 -27.18 6.18 11.31
N PRO A 525 -27.83 6.26 12.49
CA PRO A 525 -29.14 6.91 12.63
C PRO A 525 -29.15 8.36 12.15
N ALA A 526 -30.25 8.80 11.55
CA ALA A 526 -30.38 10.14 10.99
C ALA A 526 -30.14 11.26 12.01
N PHE A 527 -30.52 11.07 13.27
CA PHE A 527 -30.33 12.07 14.34
C PHE A 527 -28.86 12.32 14.72
N LEU A 528 -27.93 11.43 14.32
CA LEU A 528 -26.49 11.66 14.49
C LEU A 528 -25.86 12.36 13.29
N LYS A 529 -26.56 12.45 12.15
CA LYS A 529 -26.03 13.06 10.92
C LYS A 529 -26.19 14.57 10.97
N HIS A 530 -25.18 15.29 10.49
CA HIS A 530 -25.09 16.74 10.61
C HIS A 530 -24.61 17.40 9.32
N THR A 531 -25.04 18.63 9.06
CA THR A 531 -24.51 19.43 7.95
C THR A 531 -23.03 19.74 8.21
N GLN A 532 -22.15 19.29 7.33
CA GLN A 532 -20.71 19.55 7.46
C GLN A 532 -20.35 20.97 7.02
N PRO A 533 -19.47 21.67 7.75
CA PRO A 533 -18.87 22.93 7.28
C PRO A 533 -18.14 22.74 5.94
N LYS A 534 -18.20 23.75 5.05
CA LYS A 534 -17.57 23.70 3.71
C LYS A 534 -16.08 23.30 3.77
N ILE A 535 -15.33 23.75 4.78
CA ILE A 535 -13.91 23.39 4.95
C ILE A 535 -13.69 21.91 5.28
N VAL A 536 -14.61 21.27 6.01
CA VAL A 536 -14.58 19.83 6.29
C VAL A 536 -14.88 19.06 5.01
N GLN A 537 -15.93 19.46 4.28
CA GLN A 537 -16.26 18.88 2.97
C GLN A 537 -15.08 18.99 1.98
N ALA A 538 -14.46 20.17 1.85
CA ALA A 538 -13.31 20.38 0.98
C ALA A 538 -12.11 19.51 1.38
N THR A 539 -11.82 19.40 2.68
CA THR A 539 -10.76 18.55 3.25
C THR A 539 -10.99 17.06 2.99
N ILE A 540 -12.23 16.64 2.78
CA ILE A 540 -12.59 15.25 2.44
C ILE A 540 -12.58 15.03 0.93
N VAL A 541 -13.28 15.88 0.17
CA VAL A 541 -13.63 15.61 -1.23
C VAL A 541 -12.49 15.92 -2.20
N TYR A 542 -11.74 17.00 -2.03
CA TYR A 542 -10.55 17.26 -2.87
C TYR A 542 -9.56 16.07 -2.84
N PRO A 543 -9.10 15.61 -1.66
CA PRO A 543 -8.19 14.47 -1.54
C PRO A 543 -8.83 13.07 -1.61
N ARG A 544 -10.12 12.96 -1.98
CA ARG A 544 -10.88 11.70 -2.04
C ARG A 544 -10.85 10.86 -0.74
N LEU A 545 -10.76 11.50 0.42
CA LEU A 545 -10.70 10.85 1.75
C LEU A 545 -12.10 10.42 2.27
N LEU A 546 -12.94 9.90 1.36
CA LEU A 546 -14.32 9.49 1.63
C LEU A 546 -14.37 8.36 2.67
N GLN A 547 -15.48 8.28 3.42
CA GLN A 547 -15.65 7.31 4.52
C GLN A 547 -16.98 6.55 4.48
N GLY A 548 -17.62 6.47 3.31
CA GLY A 548 -18.78 5.62 3.08
C GLY A 548 -18.35 4.20 2.74
N TRP A 549 -18.73 3.22 3.57
CA TRP A 549 -18.23 1.84 3.49
C TRP A 549 -19.38 0.84 3.47
N GLY A 550 -19.70 0.28 2.30
CA GLY A 550 -20.83 -0.64 2.16
C GLY A 550 -20.80 -1.41 0.85
N MET A 551 -19.74 -2.20 0.64
CA MET A 551 -19.61 -3.04 -0.55
C MET A 551 -20.67 -4.15 -0.51
N PHE A 552 -21.49 -4.25 -1.56
CA PHE A 552 -22.66 -5.13 -1.65
C PHE A 552 -23.69 -4.93 -0.51
N ALA A 553 -23.92 -3.67 -0.09
CA ALA A 553 -24.79 -3.34 1.06
C ALA A 553 -25.93 -2.31 0.74
N PRO A 554 -27.16 -2.51 1.26
CA PRO A 554 -27.54 -3.51 2.26
C PRO A 554 -27.86 -4.89 1.71
N ASN A 555 -28.09 -4.99 0.40
CA ASN A 555 -28.11 -6.22 -0.39
C ASN A 555 -27.01 -6.11 -1.47
N PRO A 556 -26.51 -7.23 -2.02
CA PRO A 556 -25.75 -7.20 -3.26
C PRO A 556 -26.60 -6.73 -4.44
N ILE A 557 -25.93 -6.48 -5.56
CA ILE A 557 -26.54 -6.25 -6.86
C ILE A 557 -27.16 -7.58 -7.34
N THR A 558 -28.33 -7.52 -7.99
CA THR A 558 -29.04 -8.69 -8.56
C THR A 558 -29.35 -8.53 -10.05
N ASP A 559 -29.05 -7.37 -10.62
CA ASP A 559 -29.12 -7.02 -12.03
C ASP A 559 -27.70 -6.68 -12.53
N ASP A 560 -27.19 -7.38 -13.53
CA ASP A 560 -25.93 -6.97 -14.18
C ASP A 560 -26.19 -6.36 -15.55
N GLY A 561 -25.13 -5.86 -16.16
CA GLY A 561 -25.20 -5.30 -17.50
C GLY A 561 -23.88 -4.70 -17.93
N SER A 562 -23.81 -4.35 -19.21
CA SER A 562 -22.66 -3.70 -19.85
C SER A 562 -23.12 -2.68 -20.88
N ILE A 563 -22.18 -1.91 -21.40
CA ILE A 563 -22.40 -1.20 -22.65
C ILE A 563 -22.13 -2.13 -23.82
N SER A 564 -22.98 -2.02 -24.83
CA SER A 564 -22.80 -2.51 -26.19
C SER A 564 -23.16 -1.39 -27.15
N VAL A 565 -22.44 -1.26 -28.26
CA VAL A 565 -22.64 -0.20 -29.25
C VAL A 565 -22.94 -0.82 -30.60
N ASP A 566 -24.13 -0.59 -31.12
CA ASP A 566 -24.43 -0.88 -32.51
C ASP A 566 -24.04 0.33 -33.37
N ALA A 567 -22.84 0.32 -33.95
CA ALA A 567 -22.38 1.36 -34.87
C ALA A 567 -22.37 0.90 -36.33
N ILE A 568 -22.95 1.71 -37.19
CA ILE A 568 -22.98 1.53 -38.64
C ILE A 568 -21.86 2.37 -39.25
N THR A 569 -20.95 1.71 -39.95
CA THR A 569 -19.83 2.29 -40.68
C THR A 569 -20.25 2.77 -42.08
N VAL A 570 -19.41 3.57 -42.75
CA VAL A 570 -19.70 4.19 -44.06
C VAL A 570 -19.82 3.17 -45.21
N ASP A 571 -19.33 1.94 -45.02
CA ASP A 571 -19.54 0.81 -45.92
C ASP A 571 -20.73 -0.10 -45.52
N GLY A 572 -21.43 0.22 -44.43
CA GLY A 572 -22.64 -0.47 -43.98
C GLY A 572 -22.43 -1.61 -42.99
N ARG A 573 -21.19 -1.92 -42.55
CA ARG A 573 -20.97 -2.91 -41.49
C ARG A 573 -21.47 -2.42 -40.14
N HIS A 574 -22.01 -3.34 -39.34
CA HIS A 574 -22.33 -3.15 -37.93
C HIS A 574 -21.16 -3.63 -37.05
N VAL A 575 -20.72 -2.80 -36.11
CA VAL A 575 -19.56 -3.07 -35.22
C VAL A 575 -19.71 -2.36 -33.88
N ASP A 576 -19.21 -2.94 -32.79
CA ASP A 576 -19.00 -2.26 -31.52
C ASP A 576 -17.58 -1.64 -31.47
N PRO A 577 -17.44 -0.30 -31.42
CA PRO A 577 -16.14 0.38 -31.39
C PRO A 577 -15.28 0.15 -30.13
N PHE A 578 -15.79 -0.56 -29.10
CA PHE A 578 -15.02 -0.99 -27.94
C PHE A 578 -14.42 -2.40 -28.09
N THR A 579 -14.97 -3.25 -28.95
CA THR A 579 -14.53 -4.65 -29.12
C THR A 579 -13.96 -4.94 -30.51
N GLY A 580 -14.39 -4.18 -31.54
CA GLY A 580 -14.11 -4.48 -32.95
C GLY A 580 -14.90 -5.67 -33.51
N LEU A 581 -15.87 -6.20 -32.75
CA LEU A 581 -16.74 -7.31 -33.12
C LEU A 581 -18.17 -6.82 -33.42
N PRO A 582 -19.05 -7.66 -33.98
CA PRO A 582 -20.48 -7.33 -34.05
C PRO A 582 -21.06 -6.98 -32.66
N PRO A 583 -22.07 -6.08 -32.59
CA PRO A 583 -22.69 -5.70 -31.33
C PRO A 583 -23.38 -6.90 -30.67
N ASP A 584 -23.07 -7.13 -29.40
CA ASP A 584 -23.73 -8.12 -28.57
C ASP A 584 -24.84 -7.46 -27.75
N LEU A 585 -26.09 -7.91 -27.94
CA LEU A 585 -27.28 -7.35 -27.29
C LEU A 585 -28.00 -8.37 -26.39
N ASP A 586 -27.39 -9.53 -26.11
CA ASP A 586 -27.94 -10.56 -25.21
C ASP A 586 -26.88 -11.09 -24.24
N LEU A 587 -26.99 -10.73 -22.96
CA LEU A 587 -26.04 -11.17 -21.94
C LEU A 587 -26.41 -12.52 -21.30
N THR A 588 -27.51 -13.17 -21.69
CA THR A 588 -27.99 -14.39 -20.99
C THR A 588 -27.10 -15.61 -21.16
N ASP A 589 -26.27 -15.67 -22.19
CA ASP A 589 -25.31 -16.77 -22.41
C ASP A 589 -23.92 -16.49 -21.79
N ALA A 590 -23.71 -15.30 -21.21
CA ALA A 590 -22.42 -14.83 -20.71
C ALA A 590 -21.71 -15.81 -19.75
N ARG A 591 -20.37 -15.83 -19.85
CA ARG A 591 -19.45 -16.61 -19.01
C ARG A 591 -18.30 -15.73 -18.51
N GLY A 592 -18.68 -14.56 -17.99
CA GLY A 592 -17.79 -13.46 -17.61
C GLY A 592 -17.39 -12.61 -18.82
N LEU A 593 -17.72 -11.31 -18.81
CA LEU A 593 -17.56 -10.42 -19.97
C LEU A 593 -16.10 -10.02 -20.28
N GLY A 594 -15.11 -10.52 -19.53
CA GLY A 594 -13.70 -10.23 -19.77
C GLY A 594 -13.23 -8.78 -19.55
N LEU A 595 -14.14 -7.85 -19.21
CA LEU A 595 -13.92 -6.40 -19.12
C LEU A 595 -12.91 -5.99 -18.04
N GLY A 596 -11.99 -5.08 -18.36
CA GLY A 596 -11.09 -4.49 -17.36
C GLY A 596 -11.85 -3.74 -16.26
N GLN A 597 -11.27 -3.57 -15.06
CA GLN A 597 -11.97 -2.85 -13.97
C GLN A 597 -12.33 -1.42 -14.38
N ILE A 598 -11.40 -0.70 -15.04
CA ILE A 598 -11.61 0.68 -15.49
C ILE A 598 -12.80 0.73 -16.46
N GLN A 599 -12.88 -0.25 -17.36
CA GLN A 599 -13.91 -0.35 -18.38
C GLN A 599 -15.30 -0.62 -17.80
N GLN A 600 -15.44 -1.64 -16.95
CA GLN A 600 -16.73 -1.94 -16.31
C GLN A 600 -17.23 -0.81 -15.40
N ASP A 601 -16.32 -0.09 -14.74
CA ASP A 601 -16.68 1.00 -13.84
C ASP A 601 -17.10 2.24 -14.64
N TYR A 602 -16.45 2.55 -15.76
CA TYR A 602 -16.89 3.58 -16.70
C TYR A 602 -18.27 3.24 -17.29
N PHE A 603 -18.45 2.03 -17.84
CA PHE A 603 -19.71 1.56 -18.43
C PHE A 603 -20.88 1.63 -17.43
N ASN A 604 -20.68 1.10 -16.21
CA ASN A 604 -21.70 1.13 -15.17
C ASN A 604 -22.00 2.54 -14.62
N ARG A 605 -21.12 3.54 -14.78
CA ARG A 605 -21.40 4.93 -14.37
C ARG A 605 -21.92 5.82 -15.49
N ILE A 606 -21.48 5.68 -16.75
CA ILE A 606 -21.94 6.54 -17.86
C ILE A 606 -23.41 6.27 -18.26
N ARG A 607 -23.93 5.07 -17.97
CA ARG A 607 -25.36 4.73 -18.10
C ARG A 607 -26.29 5.57 -17.21
N LEU A 608 -25.78 6.11 -16.11
CA LEU A 608 -26.60 6.79 -15.11
C LEU A 608 -27.02 8.17 -15.61
N ASP A 609 -28.25 8.58 -15.32
CA ASP A 609 -28.80 9.82 -15.87
C ASP A 609 -28.13 11.08 -15.31
N ARG A 610 -27.63 11.04 -14.06
CA ARG A 610 -26.75 12.08 -13.51
C ARG A 610 -25.47 12.31 -14.33
N ASN A 611 -25.02 11.30 -15.09
CA ASN A 611 -23.84 11.37 -15.95
C ASN A 611 -24.20 11.56 -17.43
N LYS A 612 -25.47 11.79 -17.78
CA LYS A 612 -25.93 12.02 -19.15
C LYS A 612 -25.19 13.17 -19.86
N VAL A 613 -24.78 14.19 -19.09
CA VAL A 613 -23.97 15.32 -19.56
C VAL A 613 -22.60 14.90 -20.13
N PHE A 614 -22.05 13.75 -19.75
CA PHE A 614 -20.79 13.22 -20.29
C PHE A 614 -20.97 12.34 -21.55
N ARG A 615 -22.23 11.98 -21.91
CA ARG A 615 -22.51 11.18 -23.12
C ARG A 615 -22.31 12.00 -24.40
N ARG A 616 -22.62 13.32 -24.36
CA ARG A 616 -22.34 14.29 -25.43
C ARG A 616 -21.65 15.53 -24.86
N PRO A 617 -20.47 15.95 -25.36
CA PRO A 617 -19.70 15.37 -26.46
C PRO A 617 -18.95 14.07 -26.09
N GLY A 618 -18.55 13.88 -24.82
CA GLY A 618 -17.51 12.92 -24.40
C GLY A 618 -17.55 11.54 -25.05
N LEU A 619 -18.59 10.73 -24.77
CA LEU A 619 -18.71 9.39 -25.38
C LEU A 619 -18.97 9.45 -26.89
N GLN A 620 -19.85 10.34 -27.34
CA GLN A 620 -20.21 10.48 -28.77
C GLN A 620 -18.97 10.74 -29.65
N ASP A 621 -18.17 11.74 -29.30
CA ASP A 621 -17.03 12.17 -30.10
C ASP A 621 -15.86 11.19 -29.97
N TYR A 622 -15.80 10.40 -28.89
CA TYR A 622 -14.93 9.23 -28.83
C TYR A 622 -15.39 8.14 -29.81
N LEU A 623 -16.68 7.82 -29.88
CA LEU A 623 -17.17 6.81 -30.83
C LEU A 623 -16.92 7.23 -32.28
N LEU A 624 -17.27 8.46 -32.68
CA LEU A 624 -17.10 8.95 -34.06
C LEU A 624 -15.65 8.89 -34.59
N ARG A 625 -14.66 9.05 -33.70
CA ARG A 625 -13.23 8.91 -34.01
C ARG A 625 -12.73 7.46 -34.10
N TYR A 626 -13.63 6.48 -34.32
CA TYR A 626 -13.25 5.07 -34.47
C TYR A 626 -12.31 4.84 -35.65
N HIS A 627 -12.62 5.41 -36.82
CA HIS A 627 -11.79 5.36 -38.02
C HIS A 627 -10.37 5.94 -37.84
N GLU A 628 -10.22 6.97 -37.01
CA GLU A 628 -8.92 7.54 -36.63
C GLU A 628 -8.11 6.54 -35.78
N ARG A 629 -8.77 5.78 -34.88
CA ARG A 629 -8.12 4.76 -34.04
C ARG A 629 -7.76 3.50 -34.81
N THR A 630 -8.57 3.09 -35.80
CA THR A 630 -8.27 1.91 -36.63
C THR A 630 -7.35 2.23 -37.81
N GLY A 631 -7.20 3.53 -38.15
CA GLY A 631 -6.44 3.99 -39.31
C GLY A 631 -7.12 3.70 -40.66
N ARG A 632 -8.44 3.40 -40.64
CA ARG A 632 -9.21 2.87 -41.76
C ARG A 632 -10.38 3.79 -42.11
N PRO A 633 -10.36 4.49 -43.26
CA PRO A 633 -11.45 5.36 -43.68
C PRO A 633 -12.81 4.64 -43.82
N GLU A 634 -12.79 3.34 -44.12
CA GLU A 634 -13.99 2.49 -44.20
C GLU A 634 -14.69 2.27 -42.84
N ASP A 635 -14.00 2.48 -41.72
CA ASP A 635 -14.57 2.39 -40.38
C ASP A 635 -15.22 3.72 -39.91
N GLU A 636 -15.40 4.71 -40.81
CA GLU A 636 -16.07 5.98 -40.46
C GLU A 636 -17.52 5.71 -40.03
N ILE A 637 -17.87 6.07 -38.79
CA ILE A 637 -19.21 5.82 -38.25
C ILE A 637 -20.19 6.87 -38.74
N VAL A 638 -21.25 6.42 -39.42
CA VAL A 638 -22.33 7.25 -39.97
C VAL A 638 -23.61 7.22 -39.12
N ALA A 639 -23.78 6.20 -38.28
CA ALA A 639 -24.82 6.10 -37.27
C ALA A 639 -24.35 5.22 -36.12
N PHE A 640 -24.85 5.45 -34.90
CA PHE A 640 -24.74 4.45 -33.84
C PHE A 640 -25.86 4.59 -32.81
N ASP A 641 -26.15 3.48 -32.13
CA ASP A 641 -26.96 3.42 -30.91
C ASP A 641 -26.18 2.72 -29.80
N VAL A 642 -26.01 3.39 -28.66
CA VAL A 642 -25.36 2.85 -27.47
C VAL A 642 -26.42 2.30 -26.54
N TYR A 643 -26.31 1.03 -26.20
CA TYR A 643 -27.20 0.34 -25.28
C TYR A 643 -26.52 0.11 -23.93
N TRP A 644 -27.27 0.32 -22.85
CA TRP A 644 -27.03 -0.44 -21.63
C TRP A 644 -27.80 -1.75 -21.77
N VAL A 645 -27.09 -2.83 -22.08
CA VAL A 645 -27.64 -4.19 -22.11
C VAL A 645 -27.59 -4.71 -20.69
N ARG A 646 -28.72 -5.18 -20.17
CA ARG A 646 -28.84 -5.70 -18.80
C ARG A 646 -29.62 -6.98 -18.73
N ASP A 647 -29.35 -7.77 -17.71
CA ASP A 647 -30.12 -8.96 -17.36
C ASP A 647 -30.51 -8.94 -15.87
N GLN A 648 -31.07 -10.06 -15.40
CA GLN A 648 -31.16 -10.40 -13.99
C GLN A 648 -30.29 -11.61 -13.74
N CYS A 649 -29.45 -11.55 -12.69
CA CYS A 649 -28.71 -12.71 -12.21
C CYS A 649 -29.69 -13.88 -11.94
N PRO A 650 -29.26 -15.15 -12.12
CA PRO A 650 -30.12 -16.31 -11.88
C PRO A 650 -30.73 -16.29 -10.47
N LYS A 651 -31.95 -16.79 -10.32
CA LYS A 651 -32.54 -16.93 -8.97
C LYS A 651 -31.73 -17.92 -8.12
N PRO A 652 -31.83 -17.88 -6.78
CA PRO A 652 -31.00 -18.72 -5.93
C PRO A 652 -31.24 -20.22 -6.18
N GLY A 653 -30.22 -20.92 -6.69
CA GLY A 653 -30.30 -22.32 -7.11
C GLY A 653 -30.49 -22.55 -8.63
N GLU A 654 -30.85 -21.51 -9.39
CA GLU A 654 -30.85 -21.52 -10.86
C GLU A 654 -29.46 -21.12 -11.40
N ARG A 655 -29.18 -21.32 -12.71
CA ARG A 655 -27.89 -20.96 -13.35
C ARG A 655 -28.00 -20.03 -14.56
N ALA A 656 -29.18 -19.91 -15.16
CA ALA A 656 -29.41 -19.06 -16.32
C ALA A 656 -29.83 -17.64 -15.87
N PRO A 657 -29.16 -16.58 -16.34
CA PRO A 657 -29.68 -15.22 -16.25
C PRO A 657 -31.02 -15.11 -17.00
N TYR A 658 -31.81 -14.08 -16.70
CA TYR A 658 -33.13 -13.90 -17.30
C TYR A 658 -33.50 -12.44 -17.49
N LYS A 659 -34.53 -12.14 -18.30
CA LYS A 659 -34.99 -10.77 -18.61
C LYS A 659 -33.87 -9.86 -19.16
N ASN A 660 -33.21 -10.30 -20.22
CA ASN A 660 -32.31 -9.43 -20.97
C ASN A 660 -33.09 -8.25 -21.60
N GLU A 661 -32.56 -7.04 -21.46
CA GLU A 661 -33.11 -5.80 -22.02
C GLU A 661 -31.98 -4.90 -22.52
N ALA A 662 -32.01 -4.52 -23.80
CA ALA A 662 -31.15 -3.49 -24.37
C ALA A 662 -31.82 -2.10 -24.23
N ILE A 663 -31.25 -1.22 -23.40
CA ILE A 663 -31.79 0.13 -23.14
C ILE A 663 -30.95 1.17 -23.90
N PRO A 664 -31.47 1.85 -24.94
CA PRO A 664 -30.73 2.89 -25.66
C PRO A 664 -30.47 4.10 -24.75
N ILE A 665 -29.20 4.44 -24.51
CA ILE A 665 -28.76 5.54 -23.63
C ILE A 665 -28.16 6.74 -24.37
N LEU A 666 -27.75 6.55 -25.63
CA LEU A 666 -27.21 7.57 -26.52
C LEU A 666 -27.39 7.12 -27.99
N SER A 667 -27.98 7.97 -28.82
CA SER A 667 -28.18 7.72 -30.26
C SER A 667 -27.61 8.85 -31.11
N TYR A 668 -27.05 8.50 -32.28
CA TYR A 668 -26.49 9.44 -33.25
C TYR A 668 -26.76 9.00 -34.69
N ARG A 669 -27.01 9.96 -35.58
CA ARG A 669 -27.08 9.80 -37.03
C ARG A 669 -26.35 10.98 -37.69
N LYS A 670 -25.47 10.71 -38.66
CA LYS A 670 -24.65 11.73 -39.34
C LYS A 670 -25.55 12.69 -40.15
N PRO A 671 -25.60 14.00 -39.83
CA PRO A 671 -26.44 14.95 -40.53
C PRO A 671 -26.12 15.01 -42.03
N GLY A 672 -27.15 15.01 -42.87
CA GLY A 672 -27.01 15.09 -44.33
C GLY A 672 -26.42 13.86 -45.02
N TYR A 673 -26.15 12.76 -44.29
CA TYR A 673 -25.65 11.53 -44.89
C TYR A 673 -26.62 10.94 -45.92
N ARG A 674 -26.06 10.49 -47.05
CA ARG A 674 -26.75 9.70 -48.07
C ARG A 674 -26.01 8.38 -48.23
N PRO A 675 -26.70 7.22 -48.20
CA PRO A 675 -26.05 5.93 -48.36
C PRO A 675 -25.43 5.79 -49.75
N ARG A 676 -24.33 5.03 -49.84
CA ARG A 676 -23.74 4.63 -51.13
C ARG A 676 -24.73 3.73 -51.89
N PRO A 677 -24.67 3.69 -53.24
CA PRO A 677 -25.51 2.77 -54.02
C PRO A 677 -25.38 1.32 -53.51
N GLY A 678 -26.53 0.68 -53.27
CA GLY A 678 -26.60 -0.68 -52.71
C GLY A 678 -26.69 -0.78 -51.18
N LEU A 679 -26.47 0.31 -50.43
CA LEU A 679 -26.67 0.32 -48.97
C LEU A 679 -28.07 0.83 -48.59
N PRO A 680 -28.70 0.28 -47.52
CA PRO A 680 -29.98 0.76 -47.02
C PRO A 680 -29.86 2.18 -46.43
N PRO A 681 -30.97 2.94 -46.35
CA PRO A 681 -31.02 4.17 -45.57
C PRO A 681 -30.76 3.90 -44.08
N LEU A 682 -30.22 4.89 -43.37
CA LEU A 682 -30.00 4.76 -41.93
C LEU A 682 -31.33 4.56 -41.19
N PRO A 683 -31.39 3.68 -40.18
CA PRO A 683 -32.56 3.55 -39.33
C PRO A 683 -32.84 4.86 -38.58
N PRO A 684 -34.10 5.15 -38.17
CA PRO A 684 -34.41 6.32 -37.35
C PRO A 684 -33.62 6.29 -36.03
N ALA A 685 -33.31 7.45 -35.47
CA ALA A 685 -32.62 7.55 -34.17
C ALA A 685 -33.52 7.03 -33.05
N LEU A 686 -33.00 6.16 -32.18
CA LEU A 686 -33.77 5.62 -31.07
C LEU A 686 -34.02 6.68 -29.98
N LYS A 687 -35.18 6.61 -29.34
CA LYS A 687 -35.51 7.45 -28.20
C LYS A 687 -34.75 6.97 -26.97
N GLU A 688 -33.85 7.81 -26.47
CA GLU A 688 -33.10 7.54 -25.24
C GLU A 688 -34.03 7.24 -24.04
N ARG A 689 -33.67 6.20 -23.28
CA ARG A 689 -34.36 5.76 -22.06
C ARG A 689 -33.42 5.87 -20.86
N SER A 690 -34.01 6.01 -19.67
CA SER A 690 -33.24 5.92 -18.42
C SER A 690 -32.74 4.49 -18.23
N ALA A 691 -31.44 4.35 -17.94
CA ALA A 691 -30.81 3.10 -17.53
C ALA A 691 -30.42 3.09 -16.04
N GLY A 692 -30.95 4.05 -15.25
CA GLY A 692 -30.68 4.23 -13.82
C GLY A 692 -30.32 5.67 -13.45
N ASN A 693 -30.53 6.04 -12.19
CA ASN A 693 -30.25 7.38 -11.63
C ASN A 693 -28.88 7.46 -10.95
#